data_AF-A0A0A1UPY4-F1
#
_entry.id   AF-A0A0A1UPY4-F1
#
_cell.length_a   1.000
_cell.length_b   1.000
_cell.length_c   1.000
_cell.angle_alpha   90.00
_cell.angle_beta   90.00
_cell.angle_gamma   90.00
#
_symmetry.space_group_name_H-M   'P 1'
#
loop_
_entity.id
_entity.type
_entity.pdbx_description
1 polymer ?
#
loop_
_entity_poly.entity_id
_entity_poly.type
_entity_poly.pdbx_seq_one_letter_code
_entity_poly.pdbx_strand_id
1 'polypeptide(L)'
;MPWLPWSPLGCVAAFFAVLDVCQAHNPKDNPEYYVFRGDGRDPDEIREAGGFVPDPDAAIYTNPTTFSLDNHVNGRTGSSAYVSTSAEFGQAARNFAGPGNYVYRIHVTPNMIDVNAALTRGHPYPRQEEASALGGIPWTAVEGWLRLEEDREFPDDYDFLNDDSAARLTGRYVAEFADQFEPNRAYDDRGLGGPARLTGSDPQVALLAAQPPDEARLINAATTFMNNHALAIGWTEGQAFPYAPPTPPLSTEPVALPEADVASIPEAEREDLAEGRFDNLQCPALALTLGVTLLQPKGPNSKRYVLKSRDDKKEQCEQLRDIVSRLTSRKKQTRPAGKKTTVDLCGNGPLNPPCTTVEAFDDKCVAIPQGYQNTLSGVKAHEATSICRFYLEPDCKGRYFEADGQVVDLSTARPEFNDKVTSLVCETPKPHPALKRWQWTSRSHYRYCTRLDKVSLDFQLANNAGSGTYDKIKLAIDDAGQKVHVITEGPSADYKVSQDFNLRDMFGMDTVALSQIKRIRLLDELTDRTFGGDAWDLLGLKLRARCAGSGINIAMEKFSNLNKELQAHPTEPGRFQYNRDWEVWADDVKPQDWVAKPLCSHFQRMSVNLHVADANWAGTNNDLYAKVGEGSFLIARHPSRREVFTTDIEIDKAYKTKHVPVTNVASVGIESKGGHDAALPEMVTVYGVCSTTSTLLSVKQEITDWLYDGQTMTIKLPPENWVKA
;
A
#
# COMPACT_ATOMS: atom_id res chain seq x y z
N MET A 1 5.16 -81.36 -5.31
CA MET A 1 4.55 -81.00 -3.99
C MET A 1 5.32 -81.75 -2.92
N PRO A 2 5.66 -81.15 -1.76
CA PRO A 2 4.84 -80.26 -0.91
C PRO A 2 5.39 -78.81 -0.84
N TRP A 3 4.58 -77.73 -0.83
CA TRP A 3 3.65 -77.19 0.19
C TRP A 3 4.32 -76.58 1.43
N LEU A 4 4.46 -75.24 1.42
CA LEU A 4 4.15 -74.34 2.54
C LEU A 4 3.66 -72.98 1.95
N PRO A 5 2.71 -72.29 2.61
CA PRO A 5 1.82 -71.29 1.99
C PRO A 5 2.40 -69.88 2.09
N TRP A 6 2.30 -69.12 0.99
CA TRP A 6 2.47 -67.67 1.02
C TRP A 6 1.23 -67.05 1.65
N SER A 7 1.41 -66.38 2.79
CA SER A 7 0.33 -65.63 3.43
C SER A 7 -0.02 -64.41 2.56
N PRO A 8 -1.32 -64.11 2.36
CA PRO A 8 -1.75 -62.95 1.57
C PRO A 8 -1.45 -61.61 2.27
N LEU A 9 -0.90 -61.61 3.49
CA LEU A 9 -0.52 -60.41 4.23
C LEU A 9 0.79 -59.78 3.76
N GLY A 10 1.70 -60.55 3.15
CA GLY A 10 2.99 -60.03 2.64
C GLY A 10 2.85 -59.19 1.37
N CYS A 11 1.94 -59.56 0.46
CA CYS A 11 1.70 -58.78 -0.75
C CYS A 11 0.80 -57.56 -0.49
N VAL A 12 -0.07 -57.59 0.52
CA VAL A 12 -0.91 -56.43 0.87
C VAL A 12 -0.07 -55.31 1.47
N ALA A 13 0.93 -55.61 2.31
CA ALA A 13 1.83 -54.60 2.86
C ALA A 13 2.74 -53.94 1.79
N ALA A 14 3.21 -54.71 0.80
CA ALA A 14 3.99 -54.17 -0.32
C ALA A 14 3.12 -53.40 -1.33
N PHE A 15 1.84 -53.76 -1.50
CA PHE A 15 0.91 -53.00 -2.35
C PHE A 15 0.47 -51.69 -1.70
N PHE A 16 0.30 -51.64 -0.36
CA PHE A 16 0.03 -50.38 0.34
C PHE A 16 1.25 -49.45 0.38
N ALA A 17 2.47 -49.99 0.50
CA ALA A 17 3.69 -49.17 0.43
C ALA A 17 3.97 -48.61 -0.98
N VAL A 18 3.53 -49.28 -2.04
CA VAL A 18 3.66 -48.78 -3.43
C VAL A 18 2.47 -47.89 -3.83
N LEU A 19 1.32 -48.01 -3.17
CA LEU A 19 0.20 -47.07 -3.31
C LEU A 19 0.43 -45.74 -2.57
N ASP A 20 1.16 -45.73 -1.45
CA ASP A 20 1.56 -44.48 -0.78
C ASP A 20 2.59 -43.67 -1.58
N VAL A 21 3.44 -44.33 -2.38
CA VAL A 21 4.46 -43.65 -3.21
C VAL A 21 3.88 -43.10 -4.52
N CYS A 22 2.65 -43.47 -4.89
CA CYS A 22 1.99 -42.94 -6.09
C CYS A 22 0.72 -42.11 -5.80
N GLN A 23 0.41 -41.86 -4.52
CA GLN A 23 -0.50 -40.79 -4.08
C GLN A 23 0.26 -39.63 -3.44
N ALA A 24 1.30 -39.13 -4.12
CA ALA A 24 1.78 -37.79 -3.85
C ALA A 24 0.61 -36.82 -4.09
N HIS A 25 -0.10 -36.51 -3.00
CA HIS A 25 -1.10 -35.46 -2.94
C HIS A 25 -0.44 -34.21 -3.49
N ASN A 26 -1.10 -33.58 -4.46
CA ASN A 26 -0.66 -32.32 -5.05
C ASN A 26 -0.33 -31.33 -3.91
N PRO A 27 0.94 -30.93 -3.71
CA PRO A 27 1.35 -30.05 -2.59
C PRO A 27 0.58 -28.72 -2.54
N LYS A 28 -0.01 -28.32 -3.68
CA LYS A 28 -0.80 -27.10 -3.81
C LYS A 28 -2.11 -27.09 -3.03
N ASP A 29 -2.68 -28.26 -2.71
CA ASP A 29 -4.03 -28.35 -2.14
C ASP A 29 -4.07 -28.87 -0.68
N ASN A 30 -2.92 -29.31 -0.13
CA ASN A 30 -2.84 -29.77 1.27
C ASN A 30 -2.29 -28.65 2.18
N PRO A 31 -3.09 -28.11 3.12
CA PRO A 31 -2.66 -27.03 4.02
C PRO A 31 -1.51 -27.40 4.96
N GLU A 32 -1.17 -28.67 5.11
CA GLU A 32 -0.03 -29.07 5.93
C GLU A 32 1.32 -28.76 5.24
N TYR A 33 1.35 -28.57 3.92
CA TYR A 33 2.59 -28.34 3.16
C TYR A 33 3.01 -26.88 3.06
N TYR A 34 2.17 -25.95 3.49
CA TYR A 34 2.46 -24.53 3.38
C TYR A 34 2.07 -23.75 4.62
N VAL A 35 2.73 -22.61 4.79
CA VAL A 35 2.47 -21.60 5.82
C VAL A 35 2.40 -20.24 5.15
N PHE A 36 1.92 -19.25 5.90
CA PHE A 36 1.73 -17.89 5.45
C PHE A 36 2.58 -16.92 6.26
N ARG A 37 3.13 -15.91 5.59
CA ARG A 37 3.83 -14.80 6.25
C ARG A 37 3.28 -13.48 5.75
N GLY A 38 2.81 -12.65 6.67
CA GLY A 38 2.54 -11.25 6.38
C GLY A 38 3.82 -10.42 6.46
N ASP A 39 4.11 -9.61 5.43
CA ASP A 39 5.30 -8.76 5.39
C ASP A 39 5.02 -7.48 4.59
N GLY A 40 5.65 -6.36 4.98
CA GLY A 40 5.51 -5.08 4.30
C GLY A 40 6.42 -4.95 3.08
N ARG A 41 7.49 -5.75 3.02
CA ARG A 41 8.45 -5.77 1.92
C ARG A 41 7.85 -6.44 0.69
N ASP A 42 8.13 -5.90 -0.48
CA ASP A 42 7.66 -6.45 -1.74
C ASP A 42 8.51 -7.65 -2.21
N PRO A 43 8.01 -8.43 -3.19
CA PRO A 43 8.66 -9.66 -3.63
C PRO A 43 10.07 -9.47 -4.17
N ASP A 44 10.38 -8.31 -4.76
CA ASP A 44 11.72 -8.03 -5.29
C ASP A 44 12.71 -7.82 -4.15
N GLU A 45 12.32 -7.10 -3.10
CA GLU A 45 13.16 -6.92 -1.90
C GLU A 45 13.46 -8.26 -1.20
N ILE A 46 12.45 -9.12 -1.04
CA ILE A 46 12.63 -10.46 -0.43
C ILE A 46 13.51 -11.36 -1.31
N ARG A 47 13.33 -11.30 -2.62
CA ARG A 47 14.16 -12.04 -3.59
C ARG A 47 15.61 -11.58 -3.54
N GLU A 48 15.87 -10.27 -3.52
CA GLU A 48 17.22 -9.71 -3.45
C GLU A 48 17.95 -10.10 -2.15
N ALA A 49 17.22 -10.24 -1.05
CA ALA A 49 17.74 -10.76 0.21
C ALA A 49 18.01 -12.29 0.21
N GLY A 50 17.67 -12.99 -0.88
CA GLY A 50 17.76 -14.45 -0.98
C GLY A 50 16.63 -15.20 -0.28
N GLY A 51 15.61 -14.49 0.20
CA GLY A 51 14.47 -15.02 0.96
C GLY A 51 14.19 -14.21 2.23
N PHE A 52 13.42 -14.79 3.15
CA PHE A 52 13.21 -14.19 4.46
C PHE A 52 14.37 -14.54 5.38
N VAL A 53 15.26 -13.58 5.59
CA VAL A 53 16.34 -13.70 6.57
C VAL A 53 15.93 -13.02 7.89
N PRO A 54 16.33 -13.55 9.06
CA PRO A 54 16.28 -12.83 10.32
C PRO A 54 17.24 -11.63 10.31
N ASP A 55 17.47 -11.02 11.46
CA ASP A 55 18.34 -9.85 11.58
C ASP A 55 19.76 -10.13 11.01
N PRO A 56 20.22 -9.33 10.03
CA PRO A 56 21.47 -9.59 9.30
C PRO A 56 22.73 -9.23 10.09
N ASP A 57 22.61 -8.55 11.24
CA ASP A 57 23.77 -8.19 12.05
C ASP A 57 24.38 -9.43 12.72
N ALA A 58 25.56 -9.85 12.25
CA ALA A 58 26.26 -11.01 12.80
C ALA A 58 26.57 -10.89 14.31
N ALA A 59 26.65 -9.67 14.86
CA ALA A 59 26.96 -9.45 16.28
C ALA A 59 25.89 -10.05 17.21
N ILE A 60 24.62 -10.07 16.81
CA ILE A 60 23.52 -10.55 17.67
C ILE A 60 23.59 -12.07 17.91
N TYR A 61 24.18 -12.82 16.97
CA TYR A 61 24.26 -14.29 17.04
C TYR A 61 25.35 -14.76 18.01
N THR A 62 26.09 -13.83 18.62
CA THR A 62 26.98 -14.12 19.75
C THR A 62 26.21 -14.18 21.07
N ASN A 63 25.00 -13.63 21.14
CA ASN A 63 24.14 -13.67 22.32
C ASN A 63 23.29 -14.96 22.30
N PRO A 64 23.44 -15.87 23.29
CA PRO A 64 22.67 -17.10 23.31
C PRO A 64 21.16 -16.89 23.31
N THR A 65 20.66 -15.81 23.93
CA THR A 65 19.21 -15.56 24.04
C THR A 65 18.54 -15.31 22.68
N THR A 66 19.32 -14.94 21.65
CA THR A 66 18.86 -14.78 20.25
C THR A 66 18.28 -16.09 19.68
N PHE A 67 18.72 -17.24 20.19
CA PHE A 67 18.28 -18.57 19.73
C PHE A 67 17.16 -19.17 20.59
N SER A 68 16.72 -18.50 21.66
CA SER A 68 15.62 -18.97 22.49
C SER A 68 14.28 -18.78 21.77
N LEU A 69 13.59 -19.89 21.49
CA LEU A 69 12.26 -19.87 20.88
C LEU A 69 11.24 -19.17 21.79
N ASP A 70 11.34 -19.38 23.11
CA ASP A 70 10.47 -18.72 24.10
C ASP A 70 10.67 -17.19 24.09
N ASN A 71 11.92 -16.71 23.97
CA ASN A 71 12.18 -15.27 23.89
C ASN A 71 11.65 -14.66 22.60
N HIS A 72 11.81 -15.37 21.47
CA HIS A 72 11.29 -14.98 20.17
C HIS A 72 9.76 -14.79 20.21
N VAL A 73 9.03 -15.84 20.62
CA VAL A 73 7.55 -15.84 20.63
C VAL A 73 6.97 -14.79 21.57
N ASN A 74 7.66 -14.49 22.68
CA ASN A 74 7.21 -13.50 23.66
C ASN A 74 7.76 -12.09 23.39
N GLY A 75 8.55 -11.87 22.33
CA GLY A 75 9.18 -10.58 22.03
C GLY A 75 10.07 -10.06 23.16
N ARG A 76 10.70 -10.96 23.94
CA ARG A 76 11.52 -10.57 25.10
C ARG A 76 12.89 -10.02 24.70
N THR A 77 13.30 -10.26 23.46
CA THR A 77 14.52 -9.74 22.85
C THR A 77 14.15 -8.96 21.60
N GLY A 78 14.82 -7.83 21.36
CA GLY A 78 14.56 -7.00 20.18
C GLY A 78 14.97 -7.65 18.85
N SER A 79 15.89 -8.62 18.90
CA SER A 79 16.33 -9.41 17.74
C SER A 79 16.27 -10.91 18.06
N SER A 80 16.15 -11.73 17.02
CA SER A 80 15.91 -13.18 17.09
C SER A 80 16.51 -13.89 15.86
N ALA A 81 16.89 -15.15 16.02
CA ALA A 81 17.36 -16.02 14.93
C ALA A 81 16.21 -16.64 14.10
N TYR A 82 14.95 -16.32 14.38
CA TYR A 82 13.78 -16.94 13.77
C TYR A 82 13.02 -16.00 12.83
N VAL A 83 12.42 -16.57 11.78
CA VAL A 83 11.39 -15.92 10.97
C VAL A 83 10.03 -16.53 11.30
N SER A 84 9.09 -15.71 11.78
CA SER A 84 7.72 -16.14 12.07
C SER A 84 6.90 -16.36 10.80
N THR A 85 6.15 -17.46 10.79
CA THR A 85 5.10 -17.76 9.80
C THR A 85 3.90 -18.34 10.54
N SER A 86 2.76 -18.45 9.88
CA SER A 86 1.50 -18.92 10.46
C SER A 86 0.88 -19.98 9.55
N ALA A 87 0.38 -21.09 10.10
CA ALA A 87 -0.44 -22.03 9.32
C ALA A 87 -1.78 -21.40 8.87
N GLU A 88 -2.21 -20.33 9.54
CA GLU A 88 -3.46 -19.62 9.30
C GLU A 88 -3.25 -18.42 8.37
N PHE A 89 -3.89 -18.44 7.19
CA PHE A 89 -3.85 -17.33 6.22
C PHE A 89 -4.30 -16.02 6.86
N GLY A 90 -5.40 -16.04 7.60
CA GLY A 90 -5.98 -14.84 8.18
C GLY A 90 -5.13 -14.23 9.28
N GLN A 91 -4.32 -15.01 10.00
CA GLN A 91 -3.36 -14.48 10.97
C GLN A 91 -2.28 -13.67 10.23
N ALA A 92 -1.65 -14.26 9.21
CA ALA A 92 -0.69 -13.57 8.35
C ALA A 92 -1.30 -12.33 7.70
N ALA A 93 -2.52 -12.43 7.19
CA ALA A 93 -3.19 -11.34 6.48
C ALA A 93 -3.63 -10.20 7.41
N ARG A 94 -4.32 -10.51 8.52
CA ARG A 94 -4.94 -9.52 9.41
C ARG A 94 -4.00 -8.91 10.42
N ASN A 95 -3.16 -9.74 11.02
CA ASN A 95 -2.39 -9.35 12.18
C ASN A 95 -0.96 -8.94 11.83
N PHE A 96 -0.44 -9.38 10.67
CA PHE A 96 0.97 -9.17 10.31
C PHE A 96 1.20 -8.42 8.98
N ALA A 97 0.27 -8.47 8.03
CA ALA A 97 0.35 -7.69 6.78
C ALA A 97 -0.59 -6.48 6.77
N GLY A 98 -1.90 -6.73 6.66
CA GLY A 98 -2.91 -5.71 6.38
C GLY A 98 -2.90 -5.19 4.92
N PRO A 99 -3.91 -4.40 4.54
CA PRO A 99 -4.04 -3.84 3.19
C PRO A 99 -2.81 -3.06 2.72
N GLY A 100 -2.42 -3.27 1.47
CA GLY A 100 -1.26 -2.63 0.83
C GLY A 100 0.04 -3.41 0.96
N ASN A 101 0.13 -4.30 1.95
CA ASN A 101 1.25 -5.20 2.21
C ASN A 101 1.01 -6.59 1.58
N TYR A 102 1.93 -7.52 1.79
CA TYR A 102 1.93 -8.82 1.13
C TYR A 102 1.72 -9.96 2.12
N VAL A 103 0.99 -10.98 1.67
CA VAL A 103 0.98 -12.30 2.29
C VAL A 103 1.70 -13.25 1.36
N TYR A 104 2.76 -13.86 1.85
CA TYR A 104 3.53 -14.88 1.15
C TYR A 104 3.02 -16.25 1.55
N ARG A 105 2.81 -17.12 0.57
CA ARG A 105 2.58 -18.54 0.79
C ARG A 105 3.90 -19.26 0.60
N ILE A 106 4.29 -20.02 1.61
CA ILE A 106 5.64 -20.56 1.76
C ILE A 106 5.51 -22.05 2.01
N HIS A 107 6.27 -22.86 1.27
CA HIS A 107 6.36 -24.28 1.52
C HIS A 107 7.03 -24.54 2.87
N VAL A 108 6.48 -25.48 3.64
CA VAL A 108 7.06 -25.85 4.95
C VAL A 108 8.47 -26.38 4.75
N THR A 109 9.45 -25.75 5.39
CA THR A 109 10.86 -26.16 5.31
C THR A 109 11.29 -26.93 6.56
N PRO A 110 12.31 -27.81 6.48
CA PRO A 110 12.69 -28.68 7.61
C PRO A 110 13.24 -27.94 8.85
N ASN A 111 13.62 -26.67 8.70
CA ASN A 111 14.08 -25.83 9.80
C ASN A 111 12.93 -25.10 10.54
N MET A 112 11.68 -25.38 10.19
CA MET A 112 10.50 -24.82 10.86
C MET A 112 10.13 -25.64 12.10
N ILE A 113 9.88 -24.91 13.20
CA ILE A 113 9.45 -25.47 14.49
C ILE A 113 8.00 -25.10 14.73
N ASP A 114 7.17 -26.09 15.07
CA ASP A 114 5.81 -25.88 15.56
C ASP A 114 5.86 -25.34 17.00
N VAL A 115 5.50 -24.06 17.15
CA VAL A 115 5.59 -23.35 18.43
C VAL A 115 4.62 -23.94 19.46
N ASN A 116 3.40 -24.23 19.04
CA ASN A 116 2.35 -24.79 19.90
C ASN A 116 2.77 -26.15 20.46
N ALA A 117 3.42 -26.98 19.64
CA ALA A 117 3.91 -28.30 20.05
C ALA A 117 5.23 -28.27 20.82
N ALA A 118 6.08 -27.25 20.61
CA ALA A 118 7.38 -27.12 21.27
C ALA A 118 7.29 -26.49 22.68
N LEU A 119 6.47 -25.44 22.86
CA LEU A 119 6.36 -24.69 24.12
C LEU A 119 5.34 -25.31 25.09
N THR A 120 5.76 -26.34 25.83
CA THR A 120 4.89 -27.14 26.71
C THR A 120 4.28 -26.41 27.90
N ARG A 121 4.82 -25.27 28.38
CA ARG A 121 4.19 -24.47 29.45
C ARG A 121 3.24 -23.39 28.94
N GLY A 122 2.95 -23.40 27.64
CA GLY A 122 2.09 -22.42 26.96
C GLY A 122 2.81 -21.13 26.59
N HIS A 123 2.17 -20.35 25.73
CA HIS A 123 2.59 -19.03 25.28
C HIS A 123 1.35 -18.16 24.99
N PRO A 124 1.47 -16.82 24.94
CA PRO A 124 0.30 -15.93 24.85
C PRO A 124 -0.44 -15.96 23.50
N TYR A 125 0.12 -16.60 22.47
CA TYR A 125 -0.35 -16.48 21.09
C TYR A 125 -0.65 -17.83 20.38
N PRO A 126 -1.36 -18.79 20.98
CA PRO A 126 -1.54 -20.12 20.38
C PRO A 126 -2.35 -20.09 19.08
N ARG A 127 -3.24 -19.09 18.92
CA ARG A 127 -4.08 -18.92 17.72
C ARG A 127 -3.31 -18.44 16.48
N GLN A 128 -2.06 -18.03 16.63
CA GLN A 128 -1.20 -17.71 15.49
C GLN A 128 -0.75 -18.96 14.73
N GLU A 129 -0.85 -20.15 15.34
CA GLU A 129 -0.39 -21.42 14.76
C GLU A 129 1.02 -21.26 14.15
N GLU A 130 1.92 -20.65 14.94
CA GLU A 130 3.21 -20.21 14.45
C GLU A 130 4.10 -21.41 14.10
N ALA A 131 4.66 -21.36 12.89
CA ALA A 131 5.80 -22.18 12.49
C ALA A 131 7.03 -21.26 12.37
N SER A 132 7.93 -21.32 13.35
CA SER A 132 9.10 -20.45 13.39
C SER A 132 10.26 -21.09 12.64
N ALA A 133 10.74 -20.44 11.57
CA ALA A 133 11.88 -20.92 10.78
C ALA A 133 13.21 -20.44 11.40
N LEU A 134 13.99 -21.35 11.98
CA LEU A 134 15.31 -21.01 12.51
C LEU A 134 16.29 -20.69 11.38
N GLY A 135 16.93 -19.53 11.42
CA GLY A 135 17.87 -19.07 10.40
C GLY A 135 17.21 -18.42 9.19
N GLY A 136 15.90 -18.57 8.99
CA GLY A 136 15.17 -17.97 7.87
C GLY A 136 14.64 -18.96 6.84
N ILE A 137 14.19 -18.44 5.71
CA ILE A 137 13.46 -19.16 4.66
C ILE A 137 14.04 -18.73 3.30
N PRO A 138 14.57 -19.66 2.48
CA PRO A 138 15.12 -19.30 1.18
C PRO A 138 14.02 -18.88 0.19
N TRP A 139 14.36 -18.03 -0.78
CA TRP A 139 13.44 -17.60 -1.83
C TRP A 139 12.81 -18.77 -2.61
N THR A 140 13.56 -19.85 -2.80
CA THR A 140 13.09 -21.05 -3.50
C THR A 140 12.00 -21.82 -2.73
N ALA A 141 11.80 -21.57 -1.43
CA ALA A 141 10.71 -22.14 -0.65
C ALA A 141 9.42 -21.29 -0.70
N VAL A 142 9.46 -20.08 -1.24
CA VAL A 142 8.27 -19.23 -1.40
C VAL A 142 7.48 -19.70 -2.61
N GLU A 143 6.22 -20.13 -2.43
CA GLU A 143 5.36 -20.59 -3.53
C GLU A 143 4.79 -19.43 -4.34
N GLY A 144 4.52 -18.30 -3.68
CA GLY A 144 3.94 -17.11 -4.29
C GLY A 144 3.50 -16.07 -3.26
N TRP A 145 2.93 -14.98 -3.73
CA TRP A 145 2.49 -13.88 -2.88
C TRP A 145 1.16 -13.29 -3.33
N LEU A 146 0.43 -12.74 -2.37
CA LEU A 146 -0.78 -11.97 -2.59
C LEU A 146 -0.56 -10.58 -2.01
N ARG A 147 -0.70 -9.54 -2.82
CA ARG A 147 -0.81 -8.18 -2.31
C ARG A 147 -2.22 -7.98 -1.77
N LEU A 148 -2.34 -7.69 -0.48
CA LEU A 148 -3.65 -7.53 0.15
C LEU A 148 -4.33 -6.25 -0.30
N GLU A 149 -5.56 -6.41 -0.77
CA GLU A 149 -6.48 -5.30 -0.96
C GLU A 149 -7.27 -5.03 0.33
N GLU A 150 -8.06 -3.96 0.33
CA GLU A 150 -8.98 -3.68 1.44
C GLU A 150 -10.05 -4.78 1.50
N ASP A 151 -10.38 -5.22 2.72
CA ASP A 151 -11.37 -6.26 3.03
C ASP A 151 -12.11 -5.85 4.31
N ARG A 152 -13.37 -6.27 4.43
CA ARG A 152 -14.23 -6.00 5.60
C ARG A 152 -13.64 -6.48 6.92
N GLU A 153 -12.72 -7.44 6.88
CA GLU A 153 -12.06 -7.99 8.07
C GLU A 153 -10.86 -7.15 8.55
N PHE A 154 -10.52 -6.05 7.87
CA PHE A 154 -9.56 -5.05 8.31
C PHE A 154 -10.25 -3.81 8.89
N PRO A 155 -10.77 -3.82 10.15
CA PRO A 155 -11.31 -2.63 10.80
C PRO A 155 -10.20 -1.62 11.16
N ASP A 156 -10.60 -0.37 11.42
CA ASP A 156 -9.72 0.79 11.66
C ASP A 156 -9.01 0.81 13.03
N ASP A 157 -9.33 -0.12 13.92
CA ASP A 157 -8.63 -0.29 15.21
C ASP A 157 -7.37 -1.15 15.01
N TYR A 158 -6.23 -0.47 15.07
CA TYR A 158 -4.90 -1.02 14.79
C TYR A 158 -4.17 -1.52 16.03
N ASP A 159 -4.73 -1.38 17.23
CA ASP A 159 -3.93 -1.51 18.45
C ASP A 159 -3.85 -2.93 19.02
N PHE A 160 -4.61 -3.91 18.48
CA PHE A 160 -4.58 -5.30 18.98
C PHE A 160 -4.74 -6.37 17.90
N LEU A 161 -4.14 -7.55 18.14
CA LEU A 161 -4.39 -8.77 17.36
C LEU A 161 -5.89 -9.09 17.38
N ASN A 162 -6.49 -9.32 16.21
CA ASN A 162 -7.92 -9.63 16.09
C ASN A 162 -8.11 -11.03 15.52
N ASP A 163 -8.04 -12.02 16.41
CA ASP A 163 -8.13 -13.43 16.04
C ASP A 163 -9.47 -13.82 15.40
N ASP A 164 -10.56 -13.13 15.75
CA ASP A 164 -11.88 -13.43 15.17
C ASP A 164 -11.96 -12.98 13.71
N SER A 165 -11.41 -11.80 13.39
CA SER A 165 -11.26 -11.33 12.00
C SER A 165 -10.27 -12.20 11.22
N ALA A 166 -9.15 -12.59 11.85
CA ALA A 166 -8.19 -13.52 11.26
C ALA A 166 -8.87 -14.85 10.91
N ALA A 167 -9.59 -15.49 11.84
CA ALA A 167 -10.29 -16.74 11.59
C ALA A 167 -11.32 -16.63 10.44
N ARG A 168 -12.02 -15.50 10.32
CA ARG A 168 -12.95 -15.26 9.20
C ARG A 168 -12.23 -15.12 7.85
N LEU A 169 -11.04 -14.52 7.82
CA LEU A 169 -10.21 -14.49 6.60
C LEU A 169 -9.67 -15.87 6.25
N THR A 170 -9.18 -16.65 7.22
CA THR A 170 -8.74 -18.04 6.93
C THR A 170 -9.89 -18.86 6.36
N GLY A 171 -11.10 -18.78 6.93
CA GLY A 171 -12.27 -19.51 6.43
C GLY A 171 -12.66 -19.18 4.98
N ARG A 172 -12.20 -18.04 4.45
CA ARG A 172 -12.43 -17.60 3.06
C ARG A 172 -11.25 -17.89 2.14
N TYR A 173 -10.10 -18.34 2.66
CA TYR A 173 -8.86 -18.51 1.91
C TYR A 173 -9.03 -19.29 0.61
N VAL A 174 -9.54 -20.52 0.68
CA VAL A 174 -9.68 -21.40 -0.49
C VAL A 174 -10.65 -20.81 -1.52
N ALA A 175 -11.78 -20.28 -1.06
CA ALA A 175 -12.85 -19.82 -1.96
C ALA A 175 -12.55 -18.47 -2.62
N GLU A 176 -11.76 -17.63 -1.96
CA GLU A 176 -11.59 -16.24 -2.38
C GLU A 176 -10.14 -15.90 -2.73
N PHE A 177 -9.14 -16.39 -1.99
CA PHE A 177 -7.78 -15.86 -2.05
C PHE A 177 -6.76 -16.80 -2.69
N ALA A 178 -6.91 -18.12 -2.58
CA ALA A 178 -5.90 -19.10 -2.99
C ALA A 178 -5.48 -18.94 -4.47
N ASP A 179 -6.44 -18.72 -5.36
CA ASP A 179 -6.20 -18.55 -6.81
C ASP A 179 -5.65 -17.17 -7.20
N GLN A 180 -5.57 -16.23 -6.25
CA GLN A 180 -5.09 -14.87 -6.50
C GLN A 180 -3.59 -14.71 -6.25
N PHE A 181 -2.93 -15.70 -5.65
CA PHE A 181 -1.49 -15.64 -5.40
C PHE A 181 -0.73 -15.60 -6.71
N GLU A 182 0.13 -14.59 -6.86
CA GLU A 182 1.10 -14.54 -7.93
C GLU A 182 2.17 -15.61 -7.68
N PRO A 183 2.36 -16.56 -8.61
CA PRO A 183 3.27 -17.68 -8.39
C PRO A 183 4.74 -17.24 -8.48
N ASN A 184 5.54 -17.66 -7.52
CA ASN A 184 6.99 -17.52 -7.59
C ASN A 184 7.55 -18.54 -8.59
N ARG A 185 8.14 -18.07 -9.69
CA ARG A 185 8.71 -18.93 -10.73
C ARG A 185 10.02 -19.62 -10.31
N ALA A 186 10.67 -19.14 -9.24
CA ALA A 186 11.86 -19.75 -8.65
C ALA A 186 11.53 -20.78 -7.56
N TYR A 187 10.25 -21.02 -7.28
CA TYR A 187 9.81 -22.03 -6.33
C TYR A 187 10.31 -23.43 -6.73
N ASP A 188 10.94 -24.13 -5.79
CA ASP A 188 11.47 -25.47 -5.97
C ASP A 188 11.30 -26.27 -4.67
N ASP A 189 10.41 -27.25 -4.69
CA ASP A 189 10.11 -28.12 -3.54
C ASP A 189 11.05 -29.32 -3.44
N ARG A 190 11.96 -29.50 -4.40
CA ARG A 190 12.86 -30.65 -4.42
C ARG A 190 13.75 -30.64 -3.19
N GLY A 191 13.52 -31.63 -2.32
CA GLY A 191 14.31 -31.83 -1.10
C GLY A 191 13.79 -31.09 0.13
N LEU A 192 12.79 -30.19 0.01
CA LEU A 192 12.21 -29.49 1.17
C LEU A 192 11.44 -30.43 2.12
N GLY A 193 11.06 -31.63 1.67
CA GLY A 193 10.53 -32.69 2.53
C GLY A 193 9.00 -32.77 2.55
N GLY A 194 8.46 -33.42 3.60
CA GLY A 194 7.03 -33.52 3.87
C GLY A 194 6.55 -32.45 4.86
N PRO A 195 5.25 -32.41 5.21
CA PRO A 195 4.62 -31.30 5.93
C PRO A 195 5.03 -31.16 7.42
N ALA A 196 5.97 -31.98 7.89
CA ALA A 196 6.26 -32.15 9.29
C ALA A 196 7.11 -31.00 9.84
N ARG A 197 6.46 -30.10 10.58
CA ARG A 197 7.11 -29.12 11.44
C ARG A 197 7.72 -29.83 12.64
N LEU A 198 8.91 -29.41 13.06
CA LEU A 198 9.59 -30.05 14.18
C LEU A 198 8.96 -29.63 15.51
N THR A 199 8.88 -30.57 16.44
CA THR A 199 8.23 -30.37 17.75
C THR A 199 9.22 -30.64 18.87
N GLY A 200 8.79 -30.51 20.14
CA GLY A 200 9.62 -30.84 21.30
C GLY A 200 10.08 -32.31 21.38
N SER A 201 9.66 -33.19 20.45
CA SER A 201 10.22 -34.53 20.31
C SER A 201 11.65 -34.53 19.75
N ASP A 202 12.03 -33.49 19.01
CA ASP A 202 13.42 -33.28 18.59
C ASP A 202 14.24 -32.76 19.79
N PRO A 203 15.37 -33.41 20.14
CA PRO A 203 16.17 -33.02 21.30
C PRO A 203 16.72 -31.60 21.23
N GLN A 204 17.01 -31.07 20.05
CA GLN A 204 17.49 -29.70 19.89
C GLN A 204 16.33 -28.71 20.02
N VAL A 205 15.15 -29.02 19.46
CA VAL A 205 13.95 -28.19 19.66
C VAL A 205 13.59 -28.11 21.15
N ALA A 206 13.66 -29.23 21.89
CA ALA A 206 13.42 -29.23 23.34
C ALA A 206 14.37 -28.30 24.12
N LEU A 207 15.61 -28.11 23.65
CA LEU A 207 16.56 -27.18 24.24
C LEU A 207 16.28 -25.73 23.85
N LEU A 208 15.96 -25.48 22.57
CA LEU A 208 15.62 -24.16 22.06
C LEU A 208 14.30 -23.62 22.65
N ALA A 209 13.37 -24.52 22.98
CA ALA A 209 12.06 -24.24 23.57
C ALA A 209 12.05 -24.32 25.11
N ALA A 210 13.21 -24.49 25.77
CA ALA A 210 13.28 -24.62 27.22
C ALA A 210 12.81 -23.34 27.94
N GLN A 211 12.00 -23.52 28.98
CA GLN A 211 11.45 -22.45 29.81
C GLN A 211 11.83 -22.67 31.29
N PRO A 212 12.69 -21.84 31.92
CA PRO A 212 13.49 -20.78 31.31
C PRO A 212 14.59 -21.35 30.38
N PRO A 213 15.13 -20.53 29.46
CA PRO A 213 16.17 -20.96 28.53
C PRO A 213 17.48 -21.31 29.23
N ASP A 214 18.16 -22.37 28.77
CA ASP A 214 19.52 -22.71 29.16
C ASP A 214 20.53 -22.08 28.19
N GLU A 215 20.92 -20.83 28.49
CA GLU A 215 21.79 -20.02 27.62
C GLU A 215 23.10 -20.72 27.24
N ALA A 216 23.66 -21.56 28.11
CA ALA A 216 24.90 -22.28 27.83
C ALA A 216 24.77 -23.29 26.67
N ARG A 217 23.54 -23.69 26.33
CA ARG A 217 23.26 -24.72 25.33
C ARG A 217 22.62 -24.20 24.06
N LEU A 218 22.04 -23.00 24.07
CA LEU A 218 21.23 -22.47 22.97
C LEU A 218 21.97 -22.37 21.63
N ILE A 219 23.18 -21.79 21.62
CA ILE A 219 23.96 -21.64 20.38
C ILE A 219 24.28 -23.02 19.78
N ASN A 220 24.79 -23.93 20.61
CA ASN A 220 25.14 -25.28 20.14
C ASN A 220 23.91 -26.08 19.70
N ALA A 221 22.78 -25.91 20.38
CA ALA A 221 21.52 -26.54 20.00
C ALA A 221 21.02 -26.02 18.65
N ALA A 222 21.08 -24.71 18.42
CA ALA A 222 20.68 -24.08 17.16
C ALA A 222 21.57 -24.53 16.00
N THR A 223 22.89 -24.54 16.17
CA THR A 223 23.83 -25.02 15.16
C THR A 223 23.62 -26.51 14.86
N THR A 224 23.44 -27.33 15.90
CA THR A 224 23.18 -28.78 15.72
C THR A 224 21.84 -29.01 15.01
N PHE A 225 20.81 -28.26 15.35
CA PHE A 225 19.51 -28.31 14.68
C PHE A 225 19.64 -28.00 13.19
N MET A 226 20.30 -26.90 12.83
CA MET A 226 20.50 -26.53 11.42
C MET A 226 21.33 -27.58 10.67
N ASN A 227 22.38 -28.12 11.29
CA ASN A 227 23.17 -29.20 10.70
C ASN A 227 22.33 -30.47 10.43
N ASN A 228 21.37 -30.77 11.28
CA ASN A 228 20.53 -31.96 11.14
C ASN A 228 19.42 -31.80 10.09
N HIS A 229 18.88 -30.59 9.93
CA HIS A 229 17.61 -30.38 9.22
C HIS A 229 17.73 -29.45 8.01
N ALA A 230 18.61 -28.47 8.01
CA ALA A 230 18.58 -27.36 7.06
C ALA A 230 19.39 -27.60 5.76
N LEU A 231 19.93 -28.80 5.52
CA LEU A 231 20.69 -29.09 4.29
C LEU A 231 19.87 -28.79 3.03
N ALA A 232 18.58 -29.14 3.05
CA ALA A 232 17.66 -28.96 1.93
C ALA A 232 17.44 -27.50 1.53
N ILE A 233 17.58 -26.56 2.47
CA ILE A 233 17.41 -25.14 2.18
C ILE A 233 18.74 -24.48 1.76
N GLY A 234 19.87 -25.19 1.85
CA GLY A 234 21.19 -24.68 1.48
C GLY A 234 22.14 -24.47 2.66
N TRP A 235 21.81 -24.95 3.87
CA TRP A 235 22.73 -24.95 4.99
C TRP A 235 23.91 -25.90 4.76
N THR A 236 25.12 -25.44 5.01
CA THR A 236 26.34 -26.24 4.85
C THR A 236 26.93 -26.67 6.18
N GLU A 237 27.52 -27.86 6.23
CA GLU A 237 28.17 -28.37 7.43
C GLU A 237 29.35 -27.45 7.83
N GLY A 238 29.31 -26.92 9.06
CA GLY A 238 30.30 -25.97 9.56
C GLY A 238 29.95 -24.49 9.33
N GLN A 239 28.80 -24.20 8.73
CA GLN A 239 28.27 -22.84 8.65
C GLN A 239 27.91 -22.30 10.05
N ALA A 240 28.19 -21.01 10.27
CA ALA A 240 27.75 -20.27 11.45
C ALA A 240 26.59 -19.34 11.07
N PHE A 241 25.82 -18.91 12.06
CA PHE A 241 24.82 -17.86 11.85
C PHE A 241 25.51 -16.49 11.63
N PRO A 242 24.90 -15.56 10.86
CA PRO A 242 23.61 -15.68 10.17
C PRO A 242 23.63 -16.66 9.01
N TYR A 243 22.49 -17.30 8.77
CA TYR A 243 22.27 -18.12 7.58
C TYR A 243 22.27 -17.23 6.32
N ALA A 244 23.06 -17.62 5.31
CA ALA A 244 23.10 -16.99 4.01
C ALA A 244 22.43 -17.91 3.00
N PRO A 245 21.17 -17.66 2.60
CA PRO A 245 20.49 -18.51 1.64
C PRO A 245 21.16 -18.48 0.25
N PRO A 246 21.00 -19.55 -0.56
CA PRO A 246 21.50 -19.57 -1.93
C PRO A 246 21.00 -18.38 -2.74
N THR A 247 21.87 -17.86 -3.63
CA THR A 247 21.50 -16.77 -4.53
C THR A 247 20.35 -17.21 -5.45
N PRO A 248 19.24 -16.45 -5.55
CA PRO A 248 18.13 -16.83 -6.42
C PRO A 248 18.57 -16.90 -7.89
N PRO A 249 17.96 -17.78 -8.72
CA PRO A 249 18.24 -17.82 -10.14
C PRO A 249 17.93 -16.47 -10.82
N LEU A 250 18.82 -16.04 -11.71
CA LEU A 250 18.82 -14.74 -12.40
C LEU A 250 17.67 -14.52 -13.41
N SER A 251 16.80 -15.51 -13.66
CA SER A 251 15.82 -15.47 -14.75
C SER A 251 14.43 -16.00 -14.36
N THR A 252 13.40 -15.25 -14.75
CA THR A 252 11.97 -15.66 -14.77
C THR A 252 11.54 -16.29 -16.11
N GLU A 253 12.48 -16.60 -17.00
CA GLU A 253 12.19 -17.21 -18.31
C GLU A 253 12.06 -18.75 -18.23
N PRO A 254 11.17 -19.35 -19.05
CA PRO A 254 10.58 -20.65 -18.78
C PRO A 254 11.47 -21.85 -19.16
N VAL A 255 11.30 -22.97 -18.44
CA VAL A 255 11.30 -24.28 -19.08
C VAL A 255 9.88 -24.50 -19.61
N ALA A 256 9.73 -24.54 -20.93
CA ALA A 256 8.43 -24.61 -21.60
C ALA A 256 7.65 -25.91 -21.25
N LEU A 257 6.45 -25.76 -20.68
CA LEU A 257 5.35 -26.69 -20.87
C LEU A 257 4.48 -26.15 -22.03
N PRO A 258 4.04 -26.98 -22.98
CA PRO A 258 3.33 -26.51 -24.17
C PRO A 258 2.03 -25.80 -23.81
N GLU A 259 1.81 -24.59 -24.34
CA GLU A 259 0.56 -23.84 -24.20
C GLU A 259 -0.61 -24.65 -24.80
N ALA A 260 -1.67 -24.85 -24.03
CA ALA A 260 -2.92 -25.44 -24.52
C ALA A 260 -3.57 -24.52 -25.55
N ASP A 261 -3.42 -24.82 -26.85
CA ASP A 261 -4.01 -24.02 -27.93
C ASP A 261 -5.42 -24.51 -28.27
N VAL A 262 -6.44 -23.72 -27.92
CA VAL A 262 -7.85 -23.96 -28.28
C VAL A 262 -8.06 -24.05 -29.80
N ALA A 263 -7.13 -23.53 -30.62
CA ALA A 263 -7.18 -23.71 -32.06
C ALA A 263 -6.90 -25.14 -32.54
N SER A 264 -6.38 -26.01 -31.66
CA SER A 264 -6.21 -27.44 -31.94
C SER A 264 -7.52 -28.24 -31.97
N ILE A 265 -8.62 -27.71 -31.39
CA ILE A 265 -9.95 -28.30 -31.54
C ILE A 265 -10.58 -27.83 -32.86
N PRO A 266 -11.04 -28.74 -33.73
CA PRO A 266 -11.81 -28.43 -34.93
C PRO A 266 -12.96 -27.45 -34.69
N GLU A 267 -13.19 -26.54 -35.62
CA GLU A 267 -14.15 -25.43 -35.47
C GLU A 267 -15.58 -25.90 -35.18
N ALA A 268 -16.05 -26.92 -35.89
CA ALA A 268 -17.37 -27.52 -35.67
C ALA A 268 -17.52 -28.11 -34.25
N GLU A 269 -16.46 -28.72 -33.72
CA GLU A 269 -16.48 -29.31 -32.38
C GLU A 269 -16.42 -28.24 -31.29
N ARG A 270 -15.74 -27.10 -31.55
CA ARG A 270 -15.78 -25.93 -30.65
C ARG A 270 -17.16 -25.30 -30.58
N GLU A 271 -17.86 -25.22 -31.71
CA GLU A 271 -19.23 -24.71 -31.78
C GLU A 271 -20.20 -25.63 -31.02
N ASP A 272 -20.08 -26.94 -31.23
CA ASP A 272 -20.85 -27.94 -30.48
C ASP A 272 -20.54 -27.91 -28.97
N LEU A 273 -19.27 -27.73 -28.58
CA LEU A 273 -18.85 -27.54 -27.19
C LEU A 273 -19.51 -26.29 -26.60
N ALA A 274 -19.42 -25.15 -27.29
CA ALA A 274 -19.96 -23.86 -26.82
C ALA A 274 -21.48 -23.90 -26.64
N GLU A 275 -22.20 -24.53 -27.58
CA GLU A 275 -23.66 -24.64 -27.56
C GLU A 275 -24.19 -25.79 -26.68
N GLY A 276 -23.30 -26.60 -26.10
CA GLY A 276 -23.69 -27.72 -25.25
C GLY A 276 -24.26 -28.94 -26.01
N ARG A 277 -23.92 -29.09 -27.30
CA ARG A 277 -24.33 -30.20 -28.16
C ARG A 277 -23.35 -31.38 -28.05
N PHE A 278 -23.43 -32.13 -26.95
CA PHE A 278 -22.43 -33.16 -26.60
C PHE A 278 -22.63 -34.54 -27.26
N ASP A 279 -23.73 -34.75 -27.98
CA ASP A 279 -24.10 -36.09 -28.48
C ASP A 279 -23.02 -36.70 -29.39
N ASN A 280 -22.37 -35.89 -30.22
CA ASN A 280 -21.34 -36.33 -31.17
C ASN A 280 -19.89 -36.04 -30.76
N LEU A 281 -19.66 -35.37 -29.62
CA LEU A 281 -18.32 -34.97 -29.17
C LEU A 281 -17.59 -36.11 -28.45
N GLN A 282 -16.28 -36.25 -28.70
CA GLN A 282 -15.37 -37.10 -27.91
C GLN A 282 -14.52 -36.23 -26.96
N CYS A 283 -15.15 -35.66 -25.94
CA CYS A 283 -14.52 -34.69 -25.03
C CYS A 283 -13.22 -35.17 -24.36
N PRO A 284 -13.07 -36.45 -23.95
CA PRO A 284 -11.77 -36.95 -23.47
C PRO A 284 -10.64 -36.85 -24.50
N ALA A 285 -10.92 -37.14 -25.78
CA ALA A 285 -9.94 -37.01 -26.84
C ALA A 285 -9.60 -35.54 -27.14
N LEU A 286 -10.61 -34.65 -27.08
CA LEU A 286 -10.42 -33.21 -27.24
C LEU A 286 -9.65 -32.57 -26.08
N ALA A 287 -9.80 -33.09 -24.86
CA ALA A 287 -9.00 -32.70 -23.72
C ALA A 287 -7.53 -33.09 -23.90
N LEU A 288 -7.27 -34.31 -24.40
CA LEU A 288 -5.94 -34.78 -24.74
C LEU A 288 -5.27 -33.92 -25.83
N THR A 289 -6.00 -33.51 -26.87
CA THR A 289 -5.45 -32.59 -27.89
C THR A 289 -5.10 -31.21 -27.33
N LEU A 290 -5.80 -30.76 -26.29
CA LEU A 290 -5.50 -29.52 -25.58
C LEU A 290 -4.41 -29.66 -24.51
N GLY A 291 -3.92 -30.87 -24.25
CA GLY A 291 -2.98 -31.12 -23.15
C GLY A 291 -3.61 -30.90 -21.76
N VAL A 292 -4.94 -30.99 -21.64
CA VAL A 292 -5.67 -30.82 -20.38
C VAL A 292 -6.26 -32.16 -19.91
N THR A 293 -6.33 -32.36 -18.59
CA THR A 293 -6.85 -33.58 -17.99
C THR A 293 -8.27 -33.34 -17.46
N LEU A 294 -9.23 -34.19 -17.85
CA LEU A 294 -10.59 -34.17 -17.28
C LEU A 294 -10.65 -35.07 -16.05
N LEU A 295 -11.43 -34.68 -15.04
CA LEU A 295 -11.60 -35.47 -13.81
C LEU A 295 -12.40 -36.75 -14.13
N GLN A 296 -11.99 -37.88 -13.57
CA GLN A 296 -12.74 -39.13 -13.72
C GLN A 296 -13.96 -39.16 -12.79
N PRO A 297 -15.13 -39.66 -13.26
CA PRO A 297 -16.26 -39.94 -12.37
C PRO A 297 -15.93 -41.10 -11.42
N LYS A 298 -16.47 -41.02 -10.20
CA LYS A 298 -16.21 -41.93 -9.07
C LYS A 298 -16.28 -43.41 -9.46
N GLY A 299 -15.26 -44.17 -9.08
CA GLY A 299 -15.18 -45.61 -9.31
C GLY A 299 -16.27 -46.45 -8.60
N PRO A 300 -16.49 -47.70 -9.05
CA PRO A 300 -17.66 -48.50 -8.72
C PRO A 300 -17.54 -49.14 -7.35
N ASN A 301 -18.11 -48.51 -6.32
CA ASN A 301 -18.38 -49.15 -5.03
C ASN A 301 -19.74 -48.78 -4.44
N SER A 302 -20.74 -48.48 -5.28
CA SER A 302 -22.15 -48.43 -4.85
C SER A 302 -22.93 -49.57 -5.50
N LYS A 303 -23.40 -50.51 -4.67
CA LYS A 303 -24.36 -51.53 -5.08
C LYS A 303 -25.71 -50.85 -5.35
N ARG A 304 -26.07 -50.60 -6.62
CA ARG A 304 -27.42 -50.85 -7.21
C ARG A 304 -27.62 -50.14 -8.57
N TYR A 305 -28.20 -50.91 -9.48
CA TYR A 305 -28.79 -50.56 -10.79
C TYR A 305 -27.87 -50.14 -11.94
N VAL A 306 -27.74 -51.09 -12.87
CA VAL A 306 -27.30 -50.89 -14.25
C VAL A 306 -28.32 -50.03 -15.00
N LEU A 307 -27.97 -48.76 -15.23
CA LEU A 307 -28.42 -47.94 -16.37
C LEU A 307 -27.22 -47.08 -16.83
N LYS A 308 -27.02 -47.00 -18.14
CA LYS A 308 -25.77 -46.71 -18.87
C LYS A 308 -25.34 -45.24 -18.90
N SER A 309 -24.03 -45.01 -18.75
CA SER A 309 -23.06 -44.27 -19.61
C SER A 309 -23.36 -42.88 -20.22
N ARG A 310 -24.54 -42.29 -20.07
CA ARG A 310 -24.90 -41.03 -20.73
C ARG A 310 -24.59 -39.80 -19.86
N ASP A 311 -24.65 -39.95 -18.54
CA ASP A 311 -24.37 -38.86 -17.60
C ASP A 311 -22.86 -38.56 -17.47
N ASP A 312 -22.00 -39.59 -17.47
CA ASP A 312 -20.53 -39.42 -17.41
C ASP A 312 -19.95 -38.68 -18.62
N LYS A 313 -20.47 -38.99 -19.83
CA LYS A 313 -20.06 -38.32 -21.07
C LYS A 313 -20.43 -36.84 -21.03
N LYS A 314 -21.63 -36.54 -20.51
CA LYS A 314 -22.13 -35.16 -20.38
C LYS A 314 -21.28 -34.37 -19.40
N GLU A 315 -20.95 -34.94 -18.24
CA GLU A 315 -20.13 -34.31 -17.21
C GLU A 315 -18.70 -34.00 -17.70
N GLN A 316 -18.06 -34.96 -18.39
CA GLN A 316 -16.76 -34.75 -19.01
C GLN A 316 -16.77 -33.66 -20.09
N CYS A 317 -17.84 -33.60 -20.88
CA CYS A 317 -18.02 -32.56 -21.89
C CYS A 317 -18.33 -31.18 -21.29
N GLU A 318 -19.06 -31.12 -20.18
CA GLU A 318 -19.29 -29.88 -19.43
C GLU A 318 -18.00 -29.37 -18.80
N GLN A 319 -17.16 -30.25 -18.24
CA GLN A 319 -15.82 -29.90 -17.75
C GLN A 319 -14.94 -29.34 -18.86
N LEU A 320 -14.89 -30.02 -20.01
CA LEU A 320 -14.12 -29.53 -21.16
C LEU A 320 -14.66 -28.18 -21.67
N ARG A 321 -15.99 -27.99 -21.71
CA ARG A 321 -16.62 -26.72 -22.09
C ARG A 321 -16.19 -25.59 -21.18
N ASP A 322 -16.17 -25.82 -19.86
CA ASP A 322 -15.72 -24.83 -18.88
C ASP A 322 -14.22 -24.51 -19.05
N ILE A 323 -13.38 -25.52 -19.25
CA ILE A 323 -11.95 -25.32 -19.53
C ILE A 323 -11.73 -24.49 -20.80
N VAL A 324 -12.39 -24.84 -21.90
CA VAL A 324 -12.32 -24.10 -23.18
C VAL A 324 -12.85 -22.67 -23.01
N SER A 325 -13.92 -22.46 -22.26
CA SER A 325 -14.45 -21.13 -21.92
C SER A 325 -13.45 -20.30 -21.13
N ARG A 326 -12.73 -20.90 -20.18
CA ARG A 326 -11.69 -20.21 -19.38
C ARG A 326 -10.44 -19.90 -20.20
N LEU A 327 -10.03 -20.81 -21.09
CA LEU A 327 -8.88 -20.58 -21.98
C LEU A 327 -9.19 -19.50 -23.03
N THR A 328 -10.41 -19.46 -23.57
CA THR A 328 -10.86 -18.42 -24.50
C THR A 328 -11.08 -17.06 -23.81
N SER A 329 -11.54 -17.05 -22.54
CA SER A 329 -11.62 -15.80 -21.76
C SER A 329 -10.25 -15.29 -21.31
N ARG A 330 -9.28 -16.17 -21.00
CA ARG A 330 -7.87 -15.81 -20.74
C ARG A 330 -7.18 -15.18 -21.95
N LYS A 331 -7.44 -15.62 -23.19
CA LYS A 331 -6.97 -14.91 -24.41
C LYS A 331 -7.60 -13.51 -24.59
N LYS A 332 -8.74 -13.21 -23.94
CA LYS A 332 -9.29 -11.84 -23.85
C LYS A 332 -8.68 -11.01 -22.70
N GLN A 333 -7.92 -11.64 -21.80
CA GLN A 333 -7.23 -11.01 -20.66
C GLN A 333 -5.71 -11.13 -20.74
N THR A 334 -5.13 -11.54 -21.87
CA THR A 334 -3.73 -11.25 -22.14
C THR A 334 -3.59 -9.74 -22.19
N ARG A 335 -2.82 -9.19 -21.22
CA ARG A 335 -2.37 -7.78 -21.21
C ARG A 335 -2.05 -7.39 -22.66
N PRO A 336 -2.67 -6.33 -23.24
CA PRO A 336 -2.18 -5.81 -24.50
C PRO A 336 -0.69 -5.54 -24.32
N ALA A 337 0.12 -5.81 -25.35
CA ALA A 337 1.52 -5.38 -25.38
C ALA A 337 1.57 -3.94 -24.85
N GLY A 338 2.41 -3.68 -23.83
CA GLY A 338 2.46 -2.40 -23.13
C GLY A 338 2.46 -1.24 -24.12
N LYS A 339 1.77 -0.14 -23.78
CA LYS A 339 1.61 0.97 -24.71
C LYS A 339 3.02 1.44 -25.10
N LYS A 340 3.28 1.47 -26.41
CA LYS A 340 4.58 1.86 -26.95
C LYS A 340 4.65 3.38 -27.02
N THR A 341 5.67 3.95 -26.39
CA THR A 341 6.00 5.38 -26.47
C THR A 341 7.35 5.53 -27.19
N THR A 342 7.45 6.50 -28.09
CA THR A 342 8.75 6.87 -28.70
C THR A 342 9.31 8.09 -28.01
N VAL A 343 10.63 8.09 -27.79
CA VAL A 343 11.36 9.18 -27.14
C VAL A 343 12.47 9.65 -28.07
N ASP A 344 12.50 10.94 -28.37
CA ASP A 344 13.60 11.57 -29.10
C ASP A 344 14.72 11.94 -28.15
N LEU A 345 15.93 11.60 -28.53
CA LEU A 345 17.18 11.81 -27.80
C LEU A 345 18.15 12.56 -28.72
N CYS A 346 18.61 13.74 -28.31
CA CYS A 346 19.53 14.56 -29.08
C CYS A 346 20.80 14.91 -28.32
N GLY A 347 21.92 14.91 -29.04
CA GLY A 347 23.24 15.26 -28.50
C GLY A 347 23.42 16.75 -28.22
N ASN A 348 22.53 17.60 -28.76
CA ASN A 348 22.54 19.04 -28.53
C ASN A 348 21.15 19.49 -28.05
N GLY A 349 21.09 20.29 -26.98
CA GLY A 349 19.84 20.89 -26.52
C GLY A 349 19.34 21.99 -27.48
N PRO A 350 18.03 22.30 -27.54
CA PRO A 350 16.92 21.63 -26.86
C PRO A 350 16.45 20.33 -27.56
N LEU A 351 16.69 20.18 -28.87
CA LEU A 351 16.53 18.94 -29.68
C LEU A 351 17.27 19.15 -31.02
N ASN A 352 18.55 19.51 -30.95
CA ASN A 352 19.37 19.78 -32.12
C ASN A 352 20.16 18.53 -32.54
N PRO A 353 20.32 18.25 -33.85
CA PRO A 353 21.08 17.10 -34.33
C PRO A 353 22.51 17.04 -33.75
N PRO A 354 23.09 15.84 -33.58
CA PRO A 354 22.56 14.53 -33.95
C PRO A 354 21.42 14.09 -33.01
N CYS A 355 20.41 13.41 -33.56
CA CYS A 355 19.27 12.89 -32.81
C CYS A 355 18.96 11.44 -33.18
N THR A 356 18.39 10.70 -32.24
CA THR A 356 17.89 9.34 -32.43
C THR A 356 16.56 9.17 -31.71
N THR A 357 15.79 8.17 -32.09
CA THR A 357 14.51 7.85 -31.44
C THR A 357 14.60 6.45 -30.86
N VAL A 358 14.21 6.30 -29.60
CA VAL A 358 14.15 5.01 -28.91
C VAL A 358 12.71 4.62 -28.63
N GLU A 359 12.45 3.33 -28.67
CA GLU A 359 11.14 2.76 -28.35
C GLU A 359 11.13 2.31 -26.89
N ALA A 360 10.27 2.93 -26.08
CA ALA A 360 10.04 2.58 -24.69
C ALA A 360 8.66 1.94 -24.55
N PHE A 361 8.62 0.71 -24.06
CA PHE A 361 7.38 0.05 -23.69
C PHE A 361 7.07 0.39 -22.23
N ASP A 362 5.79 0.54 -21.90
CA ASP A 362 5.34 0.76 -20.51
C ASP A 362 6.08 -0.17 -19.53
N ASP A 363 6.64 0.42 -18.47
CA ASP A 363 7.36 -0.24 -17.37
C ASP A 363 8.62 -1.04 -17.78
N LYS A 364 9.14 -0.87 -18.99
CA LYS A 364 10.41 -1.48 -19.42
C LYS A 364 11.54 -0.47 -19.46
N CYS A 365 12.62 -0.75 -18.75
CA CYS A 365 13.82 0.06 -18.79
C CYS A 365 14.51 -0.05 -20.16
N VAL A 366 14.96 1.09 -20.68
CA VAL A 366 15.67 1.23 -21.95
C VAL A 366 16.99 1.94 -21.69
N ALA A 367 18.10 1.33 -22.10
CA ALA A 367 19.41 1.97 -22.02
C ALA A 367 19.55 3.06 -23.10
N ILE A 368 20.23 4.17 -22.76
CA ILE A 368 20.56 5.21 -23.73
C ILE A 368 21.56 4.62 -24.76
N PRO A 369 21.31 4.79 -26.08
CA PRO A 369 22.19 4.25 -27.12
C PRO A 369 23.64 4.73 -26.95
N GLN A 370 24.61 3.86 -27.22
CA GLN A 370 26.05 4.14 -26.98
C GLN A 370 26.54 5.46 -27.60
N GLY A 371 26.02 5.86 -28.78
CA GLY A 371 26.38 7.12 -29.44
C GLY A 371 25.92 8.40 -28.74
N TYR A 372 25.01 8.28 -27.77
CA TYR A 372 24.43 9.39 -26.99
C TYR A 372 24.80 9.32 -25.51
N GLN A 373 25.59 8.31 -25.11
CA GLN A 373 26.15 8.26 -23.77
C GLN A 373 27.13 9.42 -23.59
N ASN A 374 27.01 10.13 -22.47
CA ASN A 374 27.83 11.29 -22.14
C ASN A 374 27.69 12.51 -23.07
N THR A 375 26.66 12.55 -23.91
CA THR A 375 26.42 13.68 -24.83
C THR A 375 24.95 14.09 -24.88
N LEU A 376 24.05 13.38 -24.19
CA LEU A 376 22.62 13.66 -24.24
C LEU A 376 22.32 15.02 -23.58
N SER A 377 21.76 15.93 -24.38
CA SER A 377 21.43 17.31 -23.97
C SER A 377 19.99 17.72 -24.27
N GLY A 378 19.24 16.94 -25.07
CA GLY A 378 17.83 17.21 -25.38
C GLY A 378 16.98 15.95 -25.41
N VAL A 379 15.81 15.98 -24.77
CA VAL A 379 14.86 14.86 -24.75
C VAL A 379 13.42 15.30 -24.98
N LYS A 380 12.61 14.40 -25.57
CA LYS A 380 11.17 14.61 -25.74
C LYS A 380 10.42 13.29 -25.89
N ALA A 381 9.37 13.06 -25.09
CA ALA A 381 8.45 11.95 -25.36
C ALA A 381 7.43 12.36 -26.44
N HIS A 382 7.04 11.46 -27.34
CA HIS A 382 6.05 11.80 -28.40
C HIS A 382 4.59 11.70 -27.93
N GLU A 383 4.31 10.76 -27.03
CA GLU A 383 2.97 10.55 -26.50
C GLU A 383 2.69 11.57 -25.38
N ALA A 384 1.76 12.49 -25.61
CA ALA A 384 1.45 13.59 -24.67
C ALA A 384 0.96 13.10 -23.29
N THR A 385 0.45 11.88 -23.20
CA THR A 385 0.01 11.26 -21.93
C THR A 385 1.09 10.44 -21.26
N SER A 386 2.20 10.16 -21.93
CA SER A 386 3.28 9.33 -21.40
C SER A 386 4.26 10.20 -20.63
N ILE A 387 4.69 9.69 -19.48
CA ILE A 387 5.71 10.30 -18.64
C ILE A 387 6.93 9.40 -18.69
N CYS A 388 8.07 9.95 -19.08
CA CYS A 388 9.32 9.23 -19.13
C CYS A 388 10.22 9.71 -17.99
N ARG A 389 10.77 8.77 -17.22
CA ARG A 389 11.79 9.00 -16.20
C ARG A 389 13.15 8.71 -16.79
N PHE A 390 14.07 9.66 -16.66
CA PHE A 390 15.44 9.58 -17.17
C PHE A 390 16.41 9.50 -16.00
N TYR A 391 17.18 8.42 -15.92
CA TYR A 391 18.02 8.10 -14.78
C TYR A 391 19.49 8.39 -15.08
N LEU A 392 20.21 8.78 -14.03
CA LEU A 392 21.67 8.90 -14.07
C LEU A 392 22.36 7.53 -14.11
N GLU A 393 21.72 6.49 -13.57
CA GLU A 393 22.29 5.15 -13.48
C GLU A 393 21.65 4.18 -14.48
N PRO A 394 22.39 3.13 -14.90
CA PRO A 394 21.84 2.05 -15.72
C PRO A 394 20.67 1.34 -15.04
N ASP A 395 19.92 0.55 -15.81
CA ASP A 395 18.81 -0.28 -15.33
C ASP A 395 17.70 0.51 -14.61
N CYS A 396 17.58 1.81 -14.91
CA CYS A 396 16.54 2.70 -14.39
C CYS A 396 16.55 2.81 -12.86
N LYS A 397 17.75 2.91 -12.29
CA LYS A 397 18.00 3.03 -10.85
C LYS A 397 18.44 4.44 -10.47
N GLY A 398 18.30 4.75 -9.18
CA GLY A 398 18.84 5.97 -8.60
C GLY A 398 18.06 7.24 -8.93
N ARG A 399 18.77 8.36 -9.04
CA ARG A 399 18.17 9.70 -9.26
C ARG A 399 17.68 9.85 -10.70
N TYR A 400 16.51 10.48 -10.84
CA TYR A 400 15.86 10.71 -12.13
C TYR A 400 15.12 12.05 -12.18
N PHE A 401 14.82 12.51 -13.39
CA PHE A 401 13.82 13.55 -13.64
C PHE A 401 12.71 13.00 -14.56
N GLU A 402 11.54 13.64 -14.53
CA GLU A 402 10.40 13.31 -15.38
C GLU A 402 10.29 14.30 -16.56
N ALA A 403 9.97 13.78 -17.75
CA ALA A 403 9.59 14.60 -18.91
C ALA A 403 8.35 14.01 -19.60
N ASP A 404 7.54 14.89 -20.19
CA ASP A 404 6.33 14.56 -20.92
C ASP A 404 6.51 14.81 -22.44
N GLY A 405 5.40 15.12 -23.11
CA GLY A 405 5.35 15.49 -24.53
C GLY A 405 6.17 16.72 -24.93
N GLN A 406 6.68 17.50 -23.97
CA GLN A 406 7.43 18.71 -24.24
C GLN A 406 8.94 18.48 -24.37
N VAL A 407 9.59 19.40 -25.06
CA VAL A 407 11.04 19.39 -25.24
C VAL A 407 11.71 19.85 -23.95
N VAL A 408 12.66 19.06 -23.45
CA VAL A 408 13.49 19.43 -22.31
C VAL A 408 14.93 19.63 -22.77
N ASP A 409 15.44 20.84 -22.55
CA ASP A 409 16.86 21.16 -22.70
C ASP A 409 17.57 20.91 -21.37
N LEU A 410 18.38 19.85 -21.33
CA LEU A 410 19.05 19.44 -20.10
C LEU A 410 20.11 20.45 -19.68
N SER A 411 20.73 21.17 -20.61
CA SER A 411 21.79 22.13 -20.30
C SER A 411 21.30 23.32 -19.48
N THR A 412 20.03 23.70 -19.66
CA THR A 412 19.43 24.86 -19.01
C THR A 412 18.44 24.47 -17.92
N ALA A 413 17.57 23.49 -18.17
CA ALA A 413 16.52 23.10 -17.24
C ALA A 413 17.00 22.09 -16.18
N ARG A 414 17.96 21.22 -16.53
CA ARG A 414 18.41 20.08 -15.71
C ARG A 414 19.93 19.87 -15.80
N PRO A 415 20.76 20.87 -15.48
CA PRO A 415 22.21 20.83 -15.73
C PRO A 415 22.92 19.66 -15.03
N GLU A 416 22.36 19.16 -13.93
CA GLU A 416 22.85 17.99 -13.22
C GLU A 416 22.65 16.66 -13.98
N PHE A 417 21.72 16.62 -14.95
CA PHE A 417 21.46 15.48 -15.83
C PHE A 417 22.08 15.62 -17.23
N ASN A 418 22.50 16.83 -17.61
CA ASN A 418 23.15 17.07 -18.90
C ASN A 418 24.37 16.16 -19.06
N ASP A 419 24.45 15.46 -20.19
CA ASP A 419 25.52 14.53 -20.52
C ASP A 419 25.70 13.36 -19.52
N LYS A 420 24.69 13.05 -18.68
CA LYS A 420 24.83 12.04 -17.63
C LYS A 420 23.70 11.02 -17.57
N VAL A 421 22.65 11.19 -18.37
CA VAL A 421 21.55 10.22 -18.45
C VAL A 421 22.04 8.92 -19.10
N THR A 422 21.74 7.78 -18.48
CA THR A 422 22.20 6.45 -18.94
C THR A 422 21.07 5.48 -19.22
N SER A 423 19.89 5.68 -18.63
CA SER A 423 18.71 4.85 -18.90
C SER A 423 17.40 5.63 -18.76
N LEU A 424 16.32 5.09 -19.33
CA LEU A 424 14.97 5.66 -19.21
C LEU A 424 13.89 4.58 -19.11
N VAL A 425 12.79 4.91 -18.44
CA VAL A 425 11.54 4.14 -18.47
C VAL A 425 10.40 5.09 -18.75
N CYS A 426 9.45 4.68 -19.58
CA CYS A 426 8.23 5.44 -19.79
C CYS A 426 7.04 4.67 -19.22
N GLU A 427 6.13 5.41 -18.63
CA GLU A 427 4.84 4.91 -18.18
C GLU A 427 3.75 5.81 -18.76
N THR A 428 2.61 5.21 -19.10
CA THR A 428 1.39 5.96 -19.32
C THR A 428 0.60 5.95 -18.01
N PRO A 429 0.61 7.03 -17.21
CA PRO A 429 -0.10 7.04 -15.93
C PRO A 429 -1.58 6.79 -16.20
N LYS A 430 -2.15 5.75 -15.57
CA LYS A 430 -3.61 5.55 -15.59
C LYS A 430 -4.20 6.48 -14.55
N PRO A 431 -4.90 7.56 -14.92
CA PRO A 431 -5.55 8.41 -13.93
C PRO A 431 -6.54 7.58 -13.14
N HIS A 432 -6.44 7.61 -11.81
CA HIS A 432 -7.44 6.97 -10.97
C HIS A 432 -8.78 7.69 -11.19
N PRO A 433 -9.84 6.98 -11.59
CA PRO A 433 -11.14 7.62 -11.78
C PRO A 433 -11.62 8.20 -10.46
N ALA A 434 -12.28 9.36 -10.53
CA ALA A 434 -12.91 9.97 -9.37
C ALA A 434 -13.88 8.98 -8.71
N LEU A 435 -13.48 8.46 -7.55
CA LEU A 435 -14.31 7.53 -6.80
C LEU A 435 -15.53 8.27 -6.27
N LYS A 436 -16.73 7.70 -6.50
CA LYS A 436 -17.98 8.30 -6.00
C LYS A 436 -17.97 8.42 -4.47
N ARG A 437 -17.36 7.46 -3.77
CA ARG A 437 -17.19 7.47 -2.31
C ARG A 437 -15.75 7.11 -1.98
N TRP A 438 -15.14 7.87 -1.10
CA TRP A 438 -13.77 7.67 -0.68
C TRP A 438 -13.54 8.25 0.70
N GLN A 439 -12.50 7.76 1.36
CA GLN A 439 -12.00 8.29 2.61
C GLN A 439 -10.49 8.21 2.66
N TRP A 440 -9.87 9.32 3.06
CA TRP A 440 -8.45 9.44 3.25
C TRP A 440 -8.00 8.72 4.52
N THR A 441 -7.13 7.73 4.35
CA THR A 441 -6.45 7.01 5.42
C THR A 441 -4.97 6.88 5.06
N SER A 442 -4.14 6.53 6.05
CA SER A 442 -2.72 6.21 5.82
C SER A 442 -2.52 5.09 4.80
N ARG A 443 -3.50 4.19 4.64
CA ARG A 443 -3.50 3.08 3.66
C ARG A 443 -4.11 3.44 2.30
N SER A 444 -5.04 4.40 2.21
CA SER A 444 -5.73 4.69 0.95
C SER A 444 -5.11 5.83 0.14
N HIS A 445 -4.29 6.68 0.77
CA HIS A 445 -3.75 7.89 0.14
C HIS A 445 -3.01 7.61 -1.19
N TYR A 446 -2.19 6.54 -1.25
CA TYR A 446 -1.42 6.19 -2.44
C TYR A 446 -2.31 5.75 -3.62
N ARG A 447 -3.53 5.30 -3.36
CA ARG A 447 -4.52 4.93 -4.40
C ARG A 447 -5.28 6.12 -4.93
N TYR A 448 -5.35 7.21 -4.17
CA TYR A 448 -6.20 8.37 -4.48
C TYR A 448 -5.41 9.56 -5.01
N CYS A 449 -4.12 9.63 -4.67
CA CYS A 449 -3.28 10.76 -4.98
C CYS A 449 -1.83 10.34 -5.23
N THR A 450 -1.54 9.95 -6.47
CA THR A 450 -0.18 9.68 -6.94
C THR A 450 0.47 10.90 -7.58
N ARG A 451 -0.33 11.75 -8.22
CA ARG A 451 0.11 12.98 -8.90
C ARG A 451 -0.79 14.15 -8.55
N LEU A 452 -0.24 15.35 -8.66
CA LEU A 452 -0.90 16.62 -8.36
C LEU A 452 -1.02 17.44 -9.64
N ASP A 453 -2.21 17.98 -9.90
CA ASP A 453 -2.47 18.91 -11.02
C ASP A 453 -2.58 20.38 -10.58
N LYS A 454 -2.51 20.61 -9.27
CA LYS A 454 -2.45 21.94 -8.67
C LYS A 454 -1.67 21.86 -7.35
N VAL A 455 -0.80 22.82 -7.11
CA VAL A 455 -0.12 23.04 -5.83
C VAL A 455 -0.16 24.53 -5.51
N SER A 456 -0.38 24.87 -4.25
CA SER A 456 -0.47 26.24 -3.74
C SER A 456 0.27 26.33 -2.41
N LEU A 457 0.84 27.50 -2.13
CA LEU A 457 1.53 27.84 -0.89
C LEU A 457 0.71 28.87 -0.12
N ASP A 458 0.51 28.63 1.17
CA ASP A 458 0.15 29.67 2.14
C ASP A 458 1.38 29.96 3.00
N PHE A 459 1.77 31.23 3.10
CA PHE A 459 2.98 31.68 3.80
C PHE A 459 2.67 32.86 4.71
N GLN A 460 3.22 32.85 5.92
CA GLN A 460 2.96 33.89 6.92
C GLN A 460 4.20 34.22 7.77
N LEU A 461 4.46 35.53 7.91
CA LEU A 461 5.43 36.09 8.85
C LEU A 461 4.78 36.43 10.20
N ALA A 462 5.58 36.49 11.26
CA ALA A 462 5.11 36.93 12.56
C ALA A 462 4.80 38.43 12.58
N ASN A 463 4.03 38.87 13.58
CA ASN A 463 3.59 40.26 13.75
C ASN A 463 4.36 40.95 14.89
N ASN A 464 5.67 40.71 15.01
CA ASN A 464 6.52 41.44 15.94
C ASN A 464 7.30 42.52 15.20
N ALA A 465 7.77 43.52 15.95
CA ALA A 465 8.68 44.52 15.39
C ALA A 465 9.98 43.85 14.94
N GLY A 466 10.34 44.01 13.66
CA GLY A 466 11.50 43.36 13.06
C GLY A 466 11.23 41.98 12.44
N SER A 467 9.99 41.47 12.43
CA SER A 467 9.68 40.16 11.83
C SER A 467 9.65 40.15 10.28
N GLY A 468 9.74 41.31 9.63
CA GLY A 468 9.86 41.43 8.18
C GLY A 468 11.32 41.40 7.73
N THR A 469 11.56 41.43 6.42
CA THR A 469 12.91 41.52 5.84
C THR A 469 12.92 42.46 4.63
N TYR A 470 14.10 42.96 4.27
CA TYR A 470 14.36 43.65 3.01
C TYR A 470 14.74 42.70 1.86
N ASP A 471 14.86 41.41 2.15
CA ASP A 471 15.34 40.41 1.23
C ASP A 471 14.23 39.81 0.36
N LYS A 472 14.62 39.04 -0.64
CA LYS A 472 13.73 38.28 -1.50
C LYS A 472 13.65 36.83 -1.02
N ILE A 473 12.47 36.45 -0.55
CA ILE A 473 12.19 35.11 -0.04
C ILE A 473 11.67 34.24 -1.19
N LYS A 474 12.28 33.06 -1.34
CA LYS A 474 11.92 32.09 -2.38
C LYS A 474 11.74 30.69 -1.81
N LEU A 475 11.02 29.84 -2.54
CA LEU A 475 10.79 28.43 -2.22
C LEU A 475 11.38 27.55 -3.32
N ALA A 476 12.22 26.59 -2.93
CA ALA A 476 12.74 25.54 -3.79
C ALA A 476 12.23 24.16 -3.35
N ILE A 477 12.09 23.26 -4.32
CA ILE A 477 11.77 21.84 -4.10
C ILE A 477 12.89 21.03 -4.73
N ASP A 478 13.54 20.18 -3.94
CA ASP A 478 14.69 19.40 -4.41
C ASP A 478 14.29 18.26 -5.34
N ASP A 479 15.22 17.86 -6.21
CA ASP A 479 15.14 16.85 -7.27
C ASP A 479 14.07 17.13 -8.35
N ALA A 480 12.81 17.30 -7.94
CA ALA A 480 11.70 17.53 -8.83
C ALA A 480 11.67 18.96 -9.40
N GLY A 481 12.12 19.95 -8.65
CA GLY A 481 12.10 21.35 -9.06
C GLY A 481 13.20 21.69 -10.07
N GLN A 482 12.84 22.31 -11.20
CA GLN A 482 13.78 22.93 -12.16
C GLN A 482 13.91 24.44 -11.95
N LYS A 483 12.94 25.08 -11.29
CA LYS A 483 12.93 26.53 -11.06
C LYS A 483 12.42 26.87 -9.68
N VAL A 484 13.09 27.82 -9.03
CA VAL A 484 12.72 28.34 -7.72
C VAL A 484 11.51 29.28 -7.84
N HIS A 485 10.55 29.15 -6.93
CA HIS A 485 9.37 29.99 -6.85
C HIS A 485 9.63 31.21 -5.96
N VAL A 486 9.40 32.42 -6.47
CA VAL A 486 9.56 33.64 -5.66
C VAL A 486 8.28 33.86 -4.85
N ILE A 487 8.41 33.91 -3.52
CA ILE A 487 7.27 34.17 -2.63
C ILE A 487 7.01 35.68 -2.61
N THR A 488 8.02 36.46 -2.23
CA THR A 488 7.90 37.91 -2.04
C THR A 488 9.27 38.56 -1.96
N GLU A 489 9.31 39.89 -2.10
CA GLU A 489 10.51 40.72 -1.91
C GLU A 489 10.18 41.87 -0.96
N GLY A 490 11.02 42.08 0.04
CA GLY A 490 10.86 43.13 1.05
C GLY A 490 9.58 43.05 1.90
N PRO A 491 9.12 41.88 2.38
CA PRO A 491 7.87 41.80 3.15
C PRO A 491 7.99 42.46 4.52
N SER A 492 6.95 43.20 4.91
CA SER A 492 6.80 43.71 6.29
C SER A 492 6.34 42.62 7.26
N ALA A 493 6.42 42.89 8.57
CA ALA A 493 5.80 42.05 9.59
C ALA A 493 4.30 41.83 9.33
N ASP A 494 3.75 40.71 9.81
CA ASP A 494 2.37 40.23 9.55
C ASP A 494 2.04 39.95 8.07
N TYR A 495 3.04 39.91 7.19
CA TYR A 495 2.84 39.55 5.79
C TYR A 495 2.23 38.15 5.66
N LYS A 496 1.14 38.05 4.89
CA LYS A 496 0.39 36.82 4.60
C LYS A 496 0.11 36.75 3.11
N VAL A 497 0.39 35.61 2.51
CA VAL A 497 0.10 35.40 1.08
C VAL A 497 -0.31 33.95 0.81
N SER A 498 -1.22 33.79 -0.16
CA SER A 498 -1.57 32.51 -0.77
C SER A 498 -1.26 32.58 -2.27
N GLN A 499 -0.43 31.67 -2.78
CA GLN A 499 0.02 31.68 -4.18
C GLN A 499 -0.17 30.31 -4.81
N ASP A 500 -0.64 30.28 -6.06
CA ASP A 500 -0.67 29.06 -6.86
C ASP A 500 0.68 28.90 -7.58
N PHE A 501 1.24 27.69 -7.54
CA PHE A 501 2.46 27.36 -8.28
C PHE A 501 2.15 27.18 -9.76
N ASN A 502 3.01 27.74 -10.62
CA ASN A 502 3.03 27.34 -12.02
C ASN A 502 3.82 26.03 -12.13
N LEU A 503 3.10 24.90 -12.16
CA LEU A 503 3.72 23.57 -12.18
C LEU A 503 4.63 23.38 -13.40
N ARG A 504 4.25 23.95 -14.54
CA ARG A 504 5.04 23.88 -15.77
C ARG A 504 6.37 24.62 -15.60
N ASP A 505 6.35 25.80 -14.98
CA ASP A 505 7.59 26.55 -14.71
C ASP A 505 8.45 25.85 -13.65
N MET A 506 7.85 25.42 -12.54
CA MET A 506 8.58 24.88 -11.39
C MET A 506 9.10 23.46 -11.60
N PHE A 507 8.36 22.59 -12.28
CA PHE A 507 8.67 21.16 -12.42
C PHE A 507 8.93 20.72 -13.87
N GLY A 508 8.54 21.54 -14.86
CA GLY A 508 8.62 21.18 -16.29
C GLY A 508 7.40 20.40 -16.78
N MET A 509 6.43 20.14 -15.91
CA MET A 509 5.31 19.22 -16.13
C MET A 509 3.98 19.88 -15.73
N ASP A 510 2.88 19.49 -16.37
CA ASP A 510 1.52 19.92 -15.96
C ASP A 510 1.02 19.18 -14.71
N THR A 511 1.66 18.05 -14.36
CA THR A 511 1.41 17.33 -13.11
C THR A 511 2.72 16.90 -12.47
N VAL A 512 2.79 16.92 -11.14
CA VAL A 512 3.96 16.47 -10.38
C VAL A 512 3.60 15.25 -9.54
N ALA A 513 4.47 14.24 -9.50
CA ALA A 513 4.28 13.09 -8.62
C ALA A 513 4.35 13.53 -7.14
N LEU A 514 3.42 13.07 -6.32
CA LEU A 514 3.41 13.41 -4.89
C LEU A 514 4.71 12.92 -4.19
N SER A 515 5.23 11.77 -4.62
CA SER A 515 6.49 11.19 -4.14
C SER A 515 7.75 11.96 -4.57
N GLN A 516 7.63 12.92 -5.48
CA GLN A 516 8.74 13.74 -5.95
C GLN A 516 8.88 15.05 -5.14
N ILE A 517 7.86 15.44 -4.37
CA ILE A 517 7.96 16.56 -3.42
C ILE A 517 8.55 16.03 -2.11
N LYS A 518 9.88 15.84 -2.11
CA LYS A 518 10.60 15.17 -1.00
C LYS A 518 11.20 16.12 0.02
N ARG A 519 11.54 17.33 -0.38
CA ARG A 519 12.21 18.32 0.47
C ARG A 519 11.89 19.73 0.00
N ILE A 520 11.54 20.59 0.96
CA ILE A 520 11.24 22.00 0.72
C ILE A 520 12.35 22.83 1.34
N ARG A 521 12.76 23.87 0.62
CA ARG A 521 13.76 24.84 1.09
C ARG A 521 13.25 26.26 0.94
N LEU A 522 13.49 27.06 1.97
CA LEU A 522 13.35 28.52 1.90
C LEU A 522 14.72 29.13 1.63
N LEU A 523 14.75 29.96 0.61
CA LEU A 523 15.93 30.66 0.16
C LEU A 523 15.75 32.15 0.42
N ASP A 524 16.84 32.75 0.87
CA ASP A 524 16.94 34.16 1.21
C ASP A 524 17.96 34.81 0.28
N GLU A 525 17.48 35.68 -0.62
CA GLU A 525 18.32 36.44 -1.55
C GLU A 525 18.40 37.90 -1.12
N LEU A 526 19.62 38.32 -0.75
CA LEU A 526 19.89 39.71 -0.37
C LEU A 526 19.81 40.63 -1.60
N THR A 527 18.77 41.45 -1.66
CA THR A 527 18.55 42.41 -2.76
C THR A 527 18.81 43.86 -2.36
N ASP A 528 18.66 44.22 -1.08
CA ASP A 528 18.97 45.57 -0.57
C ASP A 528 20.40 45.68 -0.03
N ARG A 529 21.10 46.76 -0.39
CA ARG A 529 22.52 46.98 -0.05
C ARG A 529 22.76 47.55 1.35
N THR A 530 21.71 48.05 1.98
CA THR A 530 21.78 48.82 3.24
C THR A 530 21.16 48.02 4.37
N PHE A 531 20.06 47.32 4.10
CA PHE A 531 19.25 46.64 5.10
C PHE A 531 19.04 45.15 4.82
N GLY A 532 19.53 44.61 3.69
CA GLY A 532 19.42 43.19 3.39
C GLY A 532 20.32 42.29 4.27
N GLY A 533 19.94 41.03 4.39
CA GLY A 533 20.52 40.06 5.30
C GLY A 533 20.03 40.21 6.74
N ASP A 534 18.91 40.89 6.95
CA ASP A 534 18.27 41.03 8.24
C ASP A 534 17.54 39.74 8.65
N ALA A 535 17.40 39.52 9.96
CA ALA A 535 16.67 38.38 10.47
C ALA A 535 15.16 38.62 10.34
N TRP A 536 14.40 37.57 10.07
CA TRP A 536 12.94 37.64 9.92
C TRP A 536 12.25 36.41 10.52
N ASP A 537 11.02 36.60 10.99
CA ASP A 537 10.30 35.57 11.74
C ASP A 537 9.25 34.87 10.88
N LEU A 538 9.49 33.61 10.57
CA LEU A 538 8.53 32.72 9.94
C LEU A 538 7.53 32.18 10.97
N LEU A 539 6.25 32.56 10.84
CA LEU A 539 5.19 31.96 11.63
C LEU A 539 4.91 30.52 11.16
N GLY A 540 4.80 30.34 9.85
CA GLY A 540 4.63 29.02 9.24
C GLY A 540 4.26 29.07 7.76
N LEU A 541 4.19 27.88 7.17
CA LEU A 541 3.77 27.67 5.79
C LEU A 541 2.90 26.42 5.65
N LYS A 542 1.99 26.43 4.68
CA LYS A 542 1.13 25.29 4.33
C LYS A 542 1.19 25.07 2.84
N LEU A 543 1.22 23.80 2.42
CA LEU A 543 0.98 23.47 1.02
C LEU A 543 -0.42 22.91 0.86
N ARG A 544 -1.15 23.43 -0.13
CA ARG A 544 -2.43 22.88 -0.59
C ARG A 544 -2.23 22.32 -1.98
N ALA A 545 -2.89 21.21 -2.28
CA ALA A 545 -2.79 20.62 -3.61
C ALA A 545 -4.08 19.91 -4.01
N ARG A 546 -4.18 19.59 -5.30
CA ARG A 546 -5.28 18.80 -5.85
C ARG A 546 -4.72 17.60 -6.59
N CYS A 547 -5.27 16.43 -6.27
CA CYS A 547 -4.90 15.17 -6.87
C CYS A 547 -5.39 15.09 -8.32
N ALA A 548 -4.47 14.82 -9.24
CA ALA A 548 -4.78 14.63 -10.65
C ALA A 548 -5.72 13.43 -10.85
N GLY A 549 -6.75 13.61 -11.67
CA GLY A 549 -7.75 12.57 -11.98
C GLY A 549 -8.87 12.46 -10.94
N SER A 550 -8.54 12.30 -9.66
CA SER A 550 -9.55 12.16 -8.58
C SER A 550 -10.16 13.50 -8.16
N GLY A 551 -9.44 14.61 -8.35
CA GLY A 551 -9.88 15.96 -7.97
C GLY A 551 -9.91 16.20 -6.46
N ILE A 552 -9.36 15.29 -5.65
CA ILE A 552 -9.35 15.39 -4.19
C ILE A 552 -8.40 16.50 -3.78
N ASN A 553 -8.88 17.42 -2.94
CA ASN A 553 -8.04 18.44 -2.34
C ASN A 553 -7.31 17.85 -1.13
N ILE A 554 -6.00 18.08 -1.08
CA ILE A 554 -5.12 17.67 0.01
C ILE A 554 -4.36 18.88 0.54
N ALA A 555 -3.94 18.80 1.80
CA ALA A 555 -3.10 19.81 2.42
C ALA A 555 -2.00 19.14 3.25
N MET A 556 -0.82 19.75 3.24
CA MET A 556 0.28 19.43 4.13
C MET A 556 0.42 20.62 5.10
N GLU A 557 0.12 20.35 6.38
CA GLU A 557 0.08 21.34 7.46
C GLU A 557 1.20 21.15 8.48
N LYS A 558 2.14 20.23 8.22
CA LYS A 558 3.31 19.92 9.08
C LYS A 558 4.09 21.17 9.48
N PHE A 559 4.17 22.17 8.59
CA PHE A 559 4.95 23.39 8.79
C PHE A 559 4.10 24.62 9.12
N SER A 560 2.83 24.44 9.50
CA SER A 560 1.90 25.55 9.74
C SER A 560 2.25 26.43 10.94
N ASN A 561 3.02 25.92 11.90
CA ASN A 561 3.39 26.61 13.15
C ASN A 561 4.90 26.46 13.45
N LEU A 562 5.75 26.87 12.51
CA LEU A 562 7.20 26.78 12.67
C LEU A 562 7.74 27.72 13.75
N ASN A 563 7.26 28.96 13.80
CA ASN A 563 7.69 30.00 14.74
C ASN A 563 9.22 30.09 14.85
N LYS A 564 9.90 30.40 13.74
CA LYS A 564 11.36 30.46 13.67
C LYS A 564 11.83 31.81 13.15
N GLU A 565 12.83 32.38 13.82
CA GLU A 565 13.67 33.42 13.25
C GLU A 565 14.63 32.78 12.23
N LEU A 566 14.68 33.33 11.03
CA LEU A 566 15.50 32.89 9.91
C LEU A 566 16.37 34.07 9.45
N GLN A 567 17.60 33.77 9.01
CA GLN A 567 18.51 34.79 8.51
C GLN A 567 19.54 34.16 7.58
N ALA A 568 19.85 34.83 6.48
CA ALA A 568 20.99 34.46 5.66
C ALA A 568 22.31 34.63 6.45
N HIS A 569 23.05 33.54 6.63
CA HIS A 569 24.38 33.56 7.22
C HIS A 569 25.46 33.33 6.15
N PRO A 570 26.03 34.40 5.56
CA PRO A 570 27.09 34.24 4.58
C PRO A 570 28.33 33.62 5.23
N THR A 571 28.60 32.34 4.92
CA THR A 571 29.72 31.56 5.50
C THR A 571 31.05 31.76 4.76
N GLU A 572 31.07 32.50 3.64
CA GLU A 572 32.27 32.76 2.85
C GLU A 572 32.89 34.13 3.22
N PRO A 573 34.21 34.21 3.49
CA PRO A 573 34.91 35.47 3.72
C PRO A 573 34.90 36.36 2.47
N GLY A 574 34.15 37.47 2.50
CA GLY A 574 34.00 38.40 1.38
C GLY A 574 32.70 39.20 1.53
N ARG A 575 32.58 40.37 0.90
CA ARG A 575 31.39 41.24 0.99
C ARG A 575 30.08 40.45 0.81
N PHE A 576 29.02 40.87 1.51
CA PHE A 576 27.62 40.46 1.30
C PHE A 576 27.39 40.09 -0.17
N GLN A 577 27.22 38.79 -0.45
CA GLN A 577 27.04 38.31 -1.81
C GLN A 577 25.58 38.52 -2.19
N TYR A 578 25.29 39.73 -2.69
CA TYR A 578 23.98 40.13 -3.18
C TYR A 578 23.56 39.30 -4.39
N ASN A 579 22.25 39.11 -4.55
CA ASN A 579 21.67 38.31 -5.64
C ASN A 579 22.16 36.85 -5.66
N ARG A 580 22.52 36.30 -4.50
CA ARG A 580 22.80 34.88 -4.28
C ARG A 580 21.74 34.32 -3.34
N ASP A 581 21.23 33.13 -3.67
CA ASP A 581 20.29 32.40 -2.82
C ASP A 581 21.04 31.73 -1.65
N TRP A 582 20.66 32.08 -0.42
CA TRP A 582 21.12 31.43 0.80
C TRP A 582 20.02 30.52 1.37
N GLU A 583 20.36 29.26 1.66
CA GLU A 583 19.42 28.36 2.32
C GLU A 583 19.31 28.74 3.80
N VAL A 584 18.12 29.18 4.23
CA VAL A 584 17.86 29.58 5.62
C VAL A 584 17.00 28.58 6.37
N TRP A 585 16.25 27.75 5.64
CA TRP A 585 15.47 26.67 6.22
C TRP A 585 15.23 25.56 5.21
N ALA A 586 15.25 24.31 5.68
CA ALA A 586 14.90 23.15 4.88
C ALA A 586 14.34 22.03 5.76
N ASP A 587 13.37 21.28 5.24
CA ASP A 587 12.85 20.08 5.90
C ASP A 587 12.29 19.10 4.86
N ASP A 588 12.23 17.83 5.24
CA ASP A 588 11.76 16.76 4.39
C ASP A 588 10.23 16.67 4.42
N VAL A 589 9.67 16.25 3.29
CA VAL A 589 8.24 16.03 3.08
C VAL A 589 8.04 14.59 2.65
N LYS A 590 7.09 13.93 3.30
CA LYS A 590 6.68 12.57 2.98
C LYS A 590 5.28 12.58 2.38
N PRO A 591 4.93 11.63 1.49
CA PRO A 591 3.56 11.49 0.99
C PRO A 591 2.51 11.40 2.10
N GLN A 592 2.86 10.84 3.25
CA GLN A 592 1.99 10.69 4.42
C GLN A 592 1.71 12.01 5.16
N ASP A 593 2.52 13.06 4.95
CA ASP A 593 2.30 14.39 5.53
C ASP A 593 1.10 15.10 4.87
N TRP A 594 0.61 14.59 3.74
CA TRP A 594 -0.51 15.13 3.00
C TRP A 594 -1.82 14.48 3.44
N VAL A 595 -2.82 15.31 3.71
CA VAL A 595 -4.11 14.91 4.23
C VAL A 595 -5.24 15.48 3.38
N ALA A 596 -6.23 14.66 3.00
CA ALA A 596 -7.39 15.18 2.28
C ALA A 596 -8.21 16.15 3.14
N LYS A 597 -8.72 17.20 2.49
CA LYS A 597 -9.60 18.19 3.06
C LYS A 597 -10.87 18.26 2.18
N PRO A 598 -12.00 17.66 2.60
CA PRO A 598 -12.25 16.93 3.86
C PRO A 598 -11.66 15.50 3.84
N LEU A 599 -11.62 14.84 4.99
CA LEU A 599 -11.10 13.47 5.13
C LEU A 599 -11.94 12.40 4.41
N CYS A 600 -13.20 12.68 4.05
CA CYS A 600 -14.04 11.75 3.31
C CYS A 600 -15.02 12.49 2.41
N SER A 601 -15.51 11.83 1.37
CA SER A 601 -16.43 12.48 0.43
C SER A 601 -17.88 12.51 0.86
N HIS A 602 -18.32 11.62 1.77
CA HIS A 602 -19.73 11.50 2.16
C HIS A 602 -19.91 11.22 3.65
N PHE A 603 -20.95 11.82 4.23
CA PHE A 603 -21.45 11.51 5.56
C PHE A 603 -22.61 10.50 5.51
N GLN A 604 -22.62 9.57 6.47
CA GLN A 604 -23.71 8.63 6.73
C GLN A 604 -24.59 9.02 7.92
N ARG A 605 -24.06 9.84 8.84
CA ARG A 605 -24.76 10.39 9.99
C ARG A 605 -24.25 11.79 10.28
N MET A 606 -25.09 12.64 10.83
CA MET A 606 -24.72 13.98 11.28
C MET A 606 -25.42 14.29 12.59
N SER A 607 -24.81 15.13 13.41
CA SER A 607 -25.43 15.65 14.63
C SER A 607 -24.99 17.08 14.88
N VAL A 608 -25.85 17.87 15.51
CA VAL A 608 -25.55 19.24 15.94
C VAL A 608 -25.53 19.25 17.46
N ASN A 609 -24.46 19.76 18.03
CA ASN A 609 -24.29 19.94 19.45
C ASN A 609 -24.27 21.45 19.77
N LEU A 610 -25.16 21.89 20.65
CA LEU A 610 -25.35 23.29 21.03
C LEU A 610 -25.08 23.45 22.52
N HIS A 611 -24.20 24.38 22.87
CA HIS A 611 -23.94 24.80 24.24
C HIS A 611 -24.58 26.17 24.48
N VAL A 612 -25.44 26.26 25.49
CA VAL A 612 -26.00 27.52 25.97
C VAL A 612 -25.04 28.16 26.97
N ALA A 613 -24.75 29.44 26.77
CA ALA A 613 -23.76 30.17 27.56
C ALA A 613 -24.06 30.15 29.06
N ASP A 614 -22.99 30.27 29.85
CA ASP A 614 -23.09 30.59 31.27
C ASP A 614 -23.22 32.09 31.52
N ALA A 615 -24.26 32.71 30.97
CA ALA A 615 -24.56 34.12 31.20
C ALA A 615 -25.96 34.30 31.80
N ASN A 616 -26.16 35.42 32.47
CA ASN A 616 -27.50 35.81 32.92
C ASN A 616 -28.42 35.90 31.70
N TRP A 617 -29.59 35.26 31.81
CA TRP A 617 -30.60 35.20 30.76
C TRP A 617 -30.18 34.46 29.47
N ALA A 618 -29.10 33.66 29.48
CA ALA A 618 -28.65 32.93 28.30
C ALA A 618 -29.64 31.85 27.81
N GLY A 619 -30.44 31.29 28.72
CA GLY A 619 -31.55 30.40 28.37
C GLY A 619 -32.74 31.15 27.78
N THR A 620 -33.66 30.43 27.15
CA THR A 620 -34.82 31.01 26.46
C THR A 620 -36.08 30.20 26.76
N ASN A 621 -37.25 30.84 26.65
CA ASN A 621 -38.55 30.19 26.57
C ASN A 621 -38.94 29.82 25.12
N ASN A 622 -38.02 29.89 24.17
CA ASN A 622 -38.25 29.42 22.80
C ASN A 622 -37.79 27.99 22.60
N ASP A 623 -38.33 27.36 21.55
CA ASP A 623 -37.80 26.13 21.03
C ASP A 623 -36.65 26.47 20.06
N LEU A 624 -35.53 25.77 20.20
CA LEU A 624 -34.38 25.91 19.31
C LEU A 624 -34.37 24.79 18.27
N TYR A 625 -34.11 25.12 17.00
CA TYR A 625 -34.09 24.16 15.89
C TYR A 625 -32.78 24.24 15.09
N ALA A 626 -32.28 23.08 14.65
CA ALA A 626 -31.23 22.98 13.64
C ALA A 626 -31.88 22.94 12.24
N LYS A 627 -31.54 23.90 11.38
CA LYS A 627 -31.87 23.91 9.95
C LYS A 627 -30.72 23.31 9.17
N VAL A 628 -30.95 22.16 8.54
CA VAL A 628 -29.94 21.43 7.77
C VAL A 628 -30.54 20.95 6.47
N GLY A 629 -30.01 21.43 5.34
CA GLY A 629 -30.61 21.18 4.02
C GLY A 629 -32.06 21.68 3.99
N GLU A 630 -32.99 20.81 3.61
CA GLU A 630 -34.44 21.07 3.64
C GLU A 630 -35.10 20.68 4.99
N GLY A 631 -34.32 20.14 5.94
CA GLY A 631 -34.79 19.62 7.21
C GLY A 631 -34.75 20.66 8.34
N SER A 632 -35.65 20.47 9.32
CA SER A 632 -35.71 21.25 10.56
C SER A 632 -35.83 20.29 11.74
N PHE A 633 -34.85 20.30 12.64
CA PHE A 633 -34.70 19.31 13.71
C PHE A 633 -34.72 20.01 15.06
N LEU A 634 -35.56 19.56 15.99
CA LEU A 634 -35.70 20.16 17.31
C LEU A 634 -34.43 19.90 18.14
N ILE A 635 -33.79 20.97 18.63
CA ILE A 635 -32.63 20.89 19.50
C ILE A 635 -33.06 20.79 20.96
N ALA A 636 -33.83 21.78 21.41
CA ALA A 636 -34.25 21.90 22.79
C ALA A 636 -35.57 22.65 22.87
N ARG A 637 -36.35 22.34 23.91
CA ARG A 637 -37.53 23.13 24.27
C ARG A 637 -37.21 23.92 25.53
N HIS A 638 -37.32 25.24 25.46
CA HIS A 638 -37.13 26.14 26.59
C HIS A 638 -35.79 25.90 27.35
N PRO A 639 -34.64 25.87 26.65
CA PRO A 639 -33.36 25.54 27.27
C PRO A 639 -32.94 26.57 28.32
N SER A 640 -32.32 26.09 29.38
CA SER A 640 -31.72 26.88 30.45
C SER A 640 -30.24 27.17 30.21
N ARG A 641 -29.69 28.15 30.94
CA ARG A 641 -28.24 28.45 30.93
C ARG A 641 -27.41 27.21 31.27
N ARG A 642 -26.21 27.11 30.70
CA ARG A 642 -25.24 26.00 30.87
C ARG A 642 -25.70 24.63 30.34
N GLU A 643 -26.87 24.53 29.72
CA GLU A 643 -27.33 23.27 29.16
C GLU A 643 -26.65 23.00 27.82
N VAL A 644 -26.44 21.70 27.55
CA VAL A 644 -25.82 21.21 26.33
C VAL A 644 -26.77 20.21 25.69
N PHE A 645 -27.03 20.40 24.41
CA PHE A 645 -27.96 19.58 23.65
C PHE A 645 -27.26 18.98 22.45
N THR A 646 -27.58 17.73 22.15
CA THR A 646 -27.15 17.07 20.92
C THR A 646 -28.36 16.58 20.16
N THR A 647 -28.41 16.87 18.87
CA THR A 647 -29.53 16.56 18.00
C THR A 647 -29.02 15.81 16.79
N ASP A 648 -29.52 14.60 16.61
CA ASP A 648 -29.25 13.82 15.42
C ASP A 648 -29.98 14.41 14.21
N ILE A 649 -29.26 14.50 13.10
CA ILE A 649 -29.79 15.00 11.82
C ILE A 649 -30.08 13.79 10.93
N GLU A 650 -31.36 13.59 10.63
CA GLU A 650 -31.78 12.56 9.67
C GLU A 650 -31.46 13.02 8.24
N ILE A 651 -30.38 12.47 7.67
CA ILE A 651 -29.83 12.86 6.35
C ILE A 651 -30.86 12.66 5.23
N ASP A 652 -31.68 11.62 5.30
CA ASP A 652 -32.73 11.36 4.32
C ASP A 652 -33.84 12.42 4.36
N LYS A 653 -34.17 12.95 5.54
CA LYS A 653 -35.09 14.10 5.66
C LYS A 653 -34.47 15.39 5.14
N ALA A 654 -33.21 15.65 5.49
CA ALA A 654 -32.47 16.87 5.17
C ALA A 654 -32.07 16.99 3.69
N TYR A 655 -31.64 15.89 3.06
CA TYR A 655 -31.01 15.89 1.74
C TYR A 655 -31.64 14.91 0.74
N LYS A 656 -32.67 14.15 1.15
CA LYS A 656 -33.33 13.11 0.31
C LYS A 656 -32.38 12.01 -0.16
N THR A 657 -31.30 11.75 0.59
CA THR A 657 -30.33 10.69 0.31
C THR A 657 -29.99 9.91 1.58
N LYS A 658 -29.46 8.69 1.45
CA LYS A 658 -28.91 7.94 2.60
C LYS A 658 -27.50 8.39 3.00
N HIS A 659 -26.80 9.05 2.08
CA HIS A 659 -25.44 9.55 2.25
C HIS A 659 -25.35 10.88 1.54
N VAL A 660 -24.85 11.91 2.22
CA VAL A 660 -24.72 13.26 1.66
C VAL A 660 -23.26 13.55 1.32
N PRO A 661 -22.94 14.05 0.12
CA PRO A 661 -21.61 14.55 -0.17
C PRO A 661 -21.23 15.65 0.81
N VAL A 662 -20.02 15.64 1.36
CA VAL A 662 -19.58 16.68 2.32
C VAL A 662 -19.67 18.07 1.70
N THR A 663 -19.41 18.19 0.39
CA THR A 663 -19.55 19.44 -0.38
C THR A 663 -20.98 19.99 -0.44
N ASN A 664 -22.00 19.15 -0.23
CA ASN A 664 -23.40 19.58 -0.19
C ASN A 664 -23.83 20.05 1.21
N VAL A 665 -23.01 19.79 2.24
CA VAL A 665 -23.24 20.25 3.60
C VAL A 665 -22.60 21.63 3.78
N ALA A 666 -23.17 22.64 3.13
CA ALA A 666 -22.58 23.99 3.08
C ALA A 666 -22.77 24.80 4.36
N SER A 667 -23.85 24.55 5.12
CA SER A 667 -24.14 25.27 6.36
C SER A 667 -25.15 24.54 7.25
N VAL A 668 -25.18 24.95 8.53
CA VAL A 668 -26.22 24.60 9.50
C VAL A 668 -26.74 25.90 10.11
N GLY A 669 -28.07 26.05 10.15
CA GLY A 669 -28.72 27.17 10.84
C GLY A 669 -29.18 26.76 12.24
N ILE A 670 -29.07 27.66 13.22
CA ILE A 670 -29.75 27.54 14.52
C ILE A 670 -30.86 28.60 14.55
N GLU A 671 -32.11 28.15 14.63
CA GLU A 671 -33.30 29.00 14.63
C GLU A 671 -33.92 29.02 16.03
N SER A 672 -34.29 30.21 16.51
CA SER A 672 -35.14 30.37 17.70
C SER A 672 -36.59 30.61 17.30
N LYS A 673 -37.52 29.83 17.86
CA LYS A 673 -38.95 29.92 17.55
C LYS A 673 -39.83 29.81 18.78
N GLY A 674 -40.59 30.86 19.07
CA GLY A 674 -41.66 30.81 20.07
C GLY A 674 -42.31 32.16 20.40
N GLY A 675 -41.70 33.29 20.05
CA GLY A 675 -42.29 34.62 20.26
C GLY A 675 -42.08 35.19 21.66
N HIS A 676 -41.03 34.79 22.39
CA HIS A 676 -40.91 35.07 23.83
C HIS A 676 -39.67 35.90 24.20
N ASP A 677 -38.47 35.37 24.02
CA ASP A 677 -37.21 36.00 24.44
C ASP A 677 -36.04 35.59 23.51
N ALA A 678 -34.80 35.88 23.89
CA ALA A 678 -33.61 35.54 23.12
C ALA A 678 -32.79 34.44 23.82
N ALA A 679 -32.02 33.69 23.05
CA ALA A 679 -31.05 32.72 23.56
C ALA A 679 -29.62 33.23 23.33
N LEU A 680 -28.68 32.83 24.19
CA LEU A 680 -27.26 33.04 23.95
C LEU A 680 -26.55 31.68 23.82
N PRO A 681 -26.41 31.16 22.59
CA PRO A 681 -25.45 30.11 22.29
C PRO A 681 -24.03 30.59 22.60
N GLU A 682 -23.23 29.77 23.26
CA GLU A 682 -21.79 30.01 23.40
C GLU A 682 -20.99 29.29 22.32
N MET A 683 -21.49 28.12 21.91
CA MET A 683 -20.76 27.24 21.01
C MET A 683 -21.70 26.29 20.29
N VAL A 684 -21.42 26.09 19.01
CA VAL A 684 -22.09 25.07 18.20
C VAL A 684 -21.02 24.19 17.56
N THR A 685 -21.18 22.88 17.73
CA THR A 685 -20.34 21.88 17.08
C THR A 685 -21.20 21.04 16.15
N VAL A 686 -20.88 21.04 14.87
CA VAL A 686 -21.53 20.16 13.88
C VAL A 686 -20.64 18.96 13.67
N TYR A 687 -21.20 17.77 13.82
CA TYR A 687 -20.53 16.49 13.61
C TYR A 687 -21.03 15.79 12.35
N GLY A 688 -20.13 15.12 11.67
CA GLY A 688 -20.39 14.30 10.49
C GLY A 688 -19.61 12.99 10.56
N VAL A 689 -20.29 11.86 10.42
CA VAL A 689 -19.69 10.52 10.43
C VAL A 689 -19.46 10.07 9.00
N CYS A 690 -18.22 9.76 8.64
CA CYS A 690 -17.86 9.28 7.32
C CYS A 690 -18.53 7.93 6.99
N SER A 691 -18.99 7.79 5.75
CA SER A 691 -19.78 6.62 5.30
C SER A 691 -19.06 5.26 5.25
N THR A 692 -17.73 5.25 5.38
CA THR A 692 -16.90 4.04 5.15
C THR A 692 -16.26 3.44 6.39
N THR A 693 -15.93 4.24 7.42
CA THR A 693 -15.14 3.80 8.59
C THR A 693 -15.69 4.31 9.93
N SER A 694 -16.84 5.00 9.90
CA SER A 694 -17.37 5.72 11.06
C SER A 694 -16.44 6.81 11.64
N THR A 695 -15.43 7.27 10.89
CA THR A 695 -14.60 8.41 11.32
C THR A 695 -15.48 9.65 11.56
N LEU A 696 -15.34 10.25 12.74
CA LEU A 696 -16.08 11.43 13.16
C LEU A 696 -15.31 12.70 12.78
N LEU A 697 -15.94 13.56 11.98
CA LEU A 697 -15.46 14.90 11.68
C LEU A 697 -16.31 15.92 12.42
N SER A 698 -15.71 17.07 12.75
CA SER A 698 -16.43 18.18 13.35
C SER A 698 -16.02 19.54 12.77
N VAL A 699 -16.95 20.47 12.86
CA VAL A 699 -16.70 21.92 12.72
C VAL A 699 -17.26 22.59 13.97
N LYS A 700 -16.40 23.34 14.65
CA LYS A 700 -16.74 24.07 15.86
C LYS A 700 -16.80 25.56 15.56
N GLN A 701 -17.86 26.23 16.01
CA GLN A 701 -18.02 27.68 15.92
C GLN A 701 -18.36 28.23 17.31
N GLU A 702 -17.55 29.19 17.77
CA GLU A 702 -17.82 29.98 18.96
C GLU A 702 -18.73 31.16 18.61
N ILE A 703 -19.64 31.48 19.52
CA ILE A 703 -20.75 32.41 19.31
C ILE A 703 -20.78 33.41 20.47
N THR A 704 -20.86 34.68 20.12
CA THR A 704 -20.92 35.79 21.09
C THR A 704 -22.22 36.56 21.00
N ASP A 705 -22.98 36.38 19.92
CA ASP A 705 -24.16 37.16 19.61
C ASP A 705 -25.44 36.47 20.10
N TRP A 706 -26.38 37.29 20.58
CA TRP A 706 -27.71 36.83 21.00
C TRP A 706 -28.54 36.41 19.79
N LEU A 707 -29.21 35.25 19.90
CA LEU A 707 -30.15 34.74 18.93
C LEU A 707 -31.58 35.13 19.37
N TYR A 708 -32.15 36.15 18.74
CA TYR A 708 -33.50 36.61 19.05
C TYR A 708 -34.57 35.73 18.39
N ASP A 709 -35.80 35.79 18.91
CA ASP A 709 -36.94 35.09 18.30
C ASP A 709 -37.09 35.38 16.80
N GLY A 710 -37.39 34.33 16.03
CA GLY A 710 -37.53 34.38 14.58
C GLY A 710 -36.20 34.55 13.82
N GLN A 711 -35.07 34.73 14.52
CA GLN A 711 -33.76 34.77 13.88
C GLN A 711 -33.23 33.36 13.64
N THR A 712 -32.42 33.26 12.59
CA THR A 712 -31.59 32.08 12.31
C THR A 712 -30.15 32.53 12.18
N MET A 713 -29.30 32.04 13.07
CA MET A 713 -27.85 32.18 12.91
C MET A 713 -27.34 31.06 12.01
N THR A 714 -26.45 31.37 11.07
CA THR A 714 -25.95 30.39 10.09
C THR A 714 -24.46 30.13 10.30
N ILE A 715 -24.12 28.86 10.50
CA ILE A 715 -22.75 28.38 10.60
C ILE A 715 -22.34 27.87 9.22
N LYS A 716 -21.31 28.48 8.63
CA LYS A 716 -20.75 28.02 7.35
C LYS A 716 -19.87 26.80 7.58
N LEU A 717 -20.05 25.78 6.74
CA LEU A 717 -19.37 24.49 6.85
C LEU A 717 -18.60 24.17 5.57
N PRO A 718 -17.64 25.01 5.16
CA PRO A 718 -16.88 24.71 3.95
C PRO A 718 -16.07 23.42 4.16
N PRO A 719 -15.85 22.60 3.12
CA PRO A 719 -15.26 21.26 3.26
C PRO A 719 -13.89 21.24 3.96
N GLU A 720 -13.10 22.32 3.83
CA GLU A 720 -11.79 22.50 4.44
C GLU A 720 -11.82 22.70 5.96
N ASN A 721 -12.97 23.14 6.53
CA ASN A 721 -13.10 23.38 7.97
C ASN A 721 -13.37 22.10 8.76
N TRP A 722 -13.72 21.00 8.09
CA TRP A 722 -13.99 19.72 8.73
C TRP A 722 -12.68 19.08 9.20
N VAL A 723 -12.52 18.97 10.51
CA VAL A 723 -11.36 18.33 11.15
C VAL A 723 -11.79 17.05 11.84
N LYS A 724 -10.85 16.12 12.05
CA LYS A 724 -11.10 14.91 12.86
C LYS A 724 -11.45 15.36 14.29
N ALA A 725 -12.61 14.92 14.77
CA ALA A 725 -13.15 15.29 16.09
C ALA A 725 -12.45 14.55 17.23
#